data_AF-A0A5C6AVU9-F1
#
_entry.id   AF-A0A5C6AVU9-F1
#
_cell.length_a   1.000
_cell.length_b   1.000
_cell.length_c   1.000
_cell.angle_alpha   90.00
_cell.angle_beta   90.00
_cell.angle_gamma   90.00
#
_symmetry.space_group_name_H-M   'P 1'
#
loop_
_entity.id
_entity.type
_entity.pdbx_description
1 polymer ?
#
loop_
_entity_poly.entity_id
_entity_poly.type
_entity_poly.pdbx_seq_one_letter_code
_entity_poly.pdbx_strand_id
1 'polypeptide(L)'
;MLMIIRSLFLATTLLVAFPLLILDADEISLHPQDLPEPAIAGLRYYYPPEKVEPRMIETDVCIYGGTCAGVVAAIQADRMGQRVVLLELGKHLGGLSSGGLSHTDGGDASVCGGIAREFYQLIGQRNFRPSEAEAAFDKLLAPTKVIVEKLAHLDEVNKEGSRIVSITMENGLQVRAKQFIDATYEGDLLARAGVSWHAGREANSVYGETYNGIRTPGKGGHNFPTPIDPYRVPGDRSSGLLPRVNDDPGTPGDGDDRIQAFCFRMWLTKDDPLPFPKPNVYEEEQYEILARLFESGADPKIGWSLDTNNHHLFGGAYFIDFVGGNYNWPDASWTERERIFQAHANYQIGVMWFLANSDRVPEPYRSQIRKWGLPRNDYVDTSGWTHQLYIREGRRMVSDYVMTQRNCQGDEVPEDSVGLASYNMDSHHCQMTVIDDSVRNEGNVEIPVEPYPIAYRALTPRRDECTNLLVPVALSSTHIAFGSIRMEPVFMLLGQSAATAATHAIQSDVAVQDVPYDRLRERLLHDGQILEYIGPRRHRGGGTGIDAKSLPGVIVDDDDAELIGPWQTNNVTHPRVGPTYVHDGNDAKGECVAKFTAQVPEPGLYEVRVSWPPNANRATNVPITIGFDGDQKQITVSQRTSGKDGFNSLGRYHFGESASVEISNRDTNGYVIADAVQFIPVGDDDLKSLENETGLKDKQETNVADPAETSHNTPNILLLFADDLGYETLGCYGGQDYATPNLDRLAEQGMRFSRAYTSPVCTPSRMSLYTGVYASRHGYDRVLPVHQGTKKAVDFRGRWTTYPRLLRQAGYQTSVTGKWQLAALEYHPLHCRDAGFDSWCVWQIWRQGSKTTRYWNPCFNQDGVIRDDIADRFGPDVLADYVIDQMRAAVDAKQPFYIHHNMLLPHWPIIQTPHDKASNQAASLGSMIGYMDQLCGRILAEVDRLGIAENTLVIFMGDNGTDEKAPRQTDAGLVRGGKSDLNDAGTHIPMIVRQTGKIRAGVVVDDLIDIVDWYPTICELAGVELPVTNSLDGVSFARRLHGGERSERSWVSGGIGGDISLFDGEWRVRARSDRVTDARRLPSEAIAETIAEEDADRVGRLRATARSLLPSQ
;
A
#
# COMPACT_ATOMS: atom_id res chain seq x y z
N MET A 1 36.91 50.15 -30.83
CA MET A 1 37.72 49.33 -31.77
C MET A 1 37.23 47.90 -31.59
N LEU A 2 36.04 47.53 -32.08
CA LEU A 2 35.66 47.35 -33.49
C LEU A 2 36.47 46.24 -34.19
N MET A 3 35.82 45.09 -34.40
CA MET A 3 35.81 44.24 -35.62
C MET A 3 37.12 43.62 -36.19
N ILE A 4 36.95 42.38 -36.72
CA ILE A 4 37.54 41.85 -37.98
C ILE A 4 39.04 41.42 -37.95
N ILE A 5 39.53 40.37 -38.64
CA ILE A 5 38.94 39.08 -39.15
C ILE A 5 40.10 38.14 -39.63
N ARG A 6 39.85 36.82 -39.73
CA ARG A 6 40.59 35.78 -40.51
C ARG A 6 42.08 35.41 -40.24
N SER A 7 42.30 34.08 -40.18
CA SER A 7 43.34 33.28 -40.88
C SER A 7 44.85 33.51 -40.65
N LEU A 8 45.59 32.42 -40.39
CA LEU A 8 46.87 32.17 -41.07
C LEU A 8 47.16 30.68 -41.32
N PHE A 9 48.36 30.33 -41.78
CA PHE A 9 48.48 29.51 -42.99
C PHE A 9 49.83 28.74 -43.15
N LEU A 10 49.77 27.39 -43.10
CA LEU A 10 50.53 26.40 -43.91
C LEU A 10 52.10 26.31 -43.94
N ALA A 11 52.55 25.04 -43.99
CA ALA A 11 53.69 24.47 -44.76
C ALA A 11 55.19 24.63 -44.37
N THR A 12 55.88 23.49 -44.26
CA THR A 12 57.28 23.24 -44.72
C THR A 12 57.46 21.74 -45.05
N THR A 13 58.61 21.29 -45.57
CA THR A 13 58.66 20.17 -46.55
C THR A 13 59.90 19.23 -46.45
N LEU A 14 59.79 18.02 -47.03
CA LEU A 14 60.81 16.97 -47.34
C LEU A 14 61.23 15.98 -46.21
N LEU A 15 61.59 14.71 -46.50
CA LEU A 15 61.19 13.72 -47.54
C LEU A 15 61.82 12.33 -47.24
N VAL A 16 61.01 11.25 -47.17
CA VAL A 16 61.37 9.83 -47.51
C VAL A 16 60.13 8.92 -47.28
N ALA A 17 59.90 7.78 -47.94
CA ALA A 17 60.10 7.38 -49.35
C ALA A 17 59.37 6.03 -49.65
N PHE A 18 58.83 5.87 -50.87
CA PHE A 18 58.18 4.65 -51.42
C PHE A 18 56.85 4.19 -50.74
N PRO A 19 55.96 3.47 -51.47
CA PRO A 19 54.55 3.85 -51.46
C PRO A 19 53.58 2.76 -50.96
N LEU A 20 52.50 3.19 -50.32
CA LEU A 20 51.28 2.37 -50.23
C LEU A 20 50.55 2.37 -51.57
N LEU A 21 50.12 1.19 -52.00
CA LEU A 21 49.06 1.04 -52.99
C LEU A 21 47.71 1.31 -52.32
N ILE A 22 46.85 2.04 -53.00
CA ILE A 22 45.45 2.22 -52.59
C ILE A 22 44.73 0.89 -52.84
N LEU A 23 44.06 0.38 -51.81
CA LEU A 23 42.98 -0.58 -51.93
C LEU A 23 41.76 0.07 -51.29
N ASP A 24 40.85 0.57 -52.12
CA ASP A 24 39.46 0.72 -51.70
C ASP A 24 38.90 -0.69 -51.50
N ALA A 25 38.35 -0.95 -50.31
CA ALA A 25 37.75 -2.22 -49.93
C ALA A 25 36.62 -1.95 -48.93
N ASP A 26 35.50 -1.51 -49.50
CA ASP A 26 34.12 -1.56 -49.04
C ASP A 26 33.78 -1.42 -47.53
N GLU A 27 32.77 -0.60 -47.28
CA GLU A 27 31.95 -0.71 -46.07
C GLU A 27 31.52 -2.18 -45.89
N ILE A 28 31.69 -2.75 -44.68
CA ILE A 28 30.94 -3.96 -44.31
C ILE A 28 29.50 -3.53 -44.06
N SER A 29 28.78 -3.32 -45.16
CA SER A 29 27.33 -3.25 -45.22
C SER A 29 26.79 -4.62 -44.83
N LEU A 30 26.68 -4.85 -43.51
CA LEU A 30 26.06 -6.04 -42.94
C LEU A 30 24.65 -6.15 -43.53
N HIS A 31 24.41 -7.25 -44.24
CA HIS A 31 23.15 -7.41 -44.92
C HIS A 31 22.04 -7.59 -43.85
N PRO A 32 20.78 -7.17 -44.12
CA PRO A 32 19.64 -7.44 -43.22
C PRO A 32 19.31 -8.94 -42.99
N GLN A 33 20.19 -9.85 -43.41
CA GLN A 33 20.14 -11.29 -43.17
C GLN A 33 21.02 -11.73 -42.00
N ASP A 34 21.93 -10.88 -41.51
CA ASP A 34 22.88 -11.19 -40.42
C ASP A 34 22.31 -10.97 -39.00
N LEU A 35 20.98 -11.11 -38.83
CA LEU A 35 20.35 -11.16 -37.51
C LEU A 35 20.55 -12.54 -36.87
N PRO A 36 20.70 -12.62 -35.53
CA PRO A 36 20.76 -13.90 -34.84
C PRO A 36 19.48 -14.74 -35.08
N GLU A 37 19.63 -16.06 -35.09
CA GLU A 37 18.49 -16.98 -35.07
C GLU A 37 17.81 -16.88 -33.69
N PRO A 38 16.48 -16.67 -33.63
CA PRO A 38 15.77 -16.54 -32.37
C PRO A 38 15.93 -17.75 -31.44
N ALA A 39 16.15 -17.49 -30.15
CA ALA A 39 16.24 -18.53 -29.11
C ALA A 39 14.95 -19.37 -29.03
N ILE A 40 13.80 -18.76 -29.36
CA ILE A 40 12.51 -19.39 -29.61
C ILE A 40 11.91 -18.76 -30.87
N ALA A 41 11.30 -19.58 -31.73
CA ALA A 41 10.68 -19.08 -32.97
C ALA A 41 9.68 -17.94 -32.70
N GLY A 42 9.79 -16.86 -33.49
CA GLY A 42 8.94 -15.66 -33.41
C GLY A 42 9.34 -14.63 -32.35
N LEU A 43 10.13 -15.01 -31.34
CA LEU A 43 10.63 -14.12 -30.28
C LEU A 43 11.75 -13.22 -30.82
N ARG A 44 11.46 -11.95 -31.09
CA ARG A 44 12.45 -10.90 -31.42
C ARG A 44 12.12 -9.59 -30.71
N TYR A 45 13.15 -8.79 -30.48
CA TYR A 45 13.05 -7.38 -30.12
C TYR A 45 13.01 -6.52 -31.40
N TYR A 46 13.97 -6.72 -32.31
CA TYR A 46 14.01 -5.99 -33.58
C TYR A 46 13.37 -6.79 -34.71
N TYR A 47 12.43 -6.16 -35.41
CA TYR A 47 11.82 -6.67 -36.64
C TYR A 47 12.25 -5.77 -37.81
N PRO A 48 13.13 -6.24 -38.72
CA PRO A 48 13.52 -5.47 -39.90
C PRO A 48 12.29 -5.03 -40.71
N PRO A 49 12.13 -3.73 -40.97
CA PRO A 49 10.92 -3.21 -41.58
C PRO A 49 10.85 -3.54 -43.07
N GLU A 50 9.67 -3.99 -43.52
CA GLU A 50 9.32 -3.91 -44.94
C GLU A 50 9.16 -2.44 -45.33
N LYS A 51 9.93 -1.98 -46.33
CA LYS A 51 9.84 -0.59 -46.81
C LYS A 51 8.55 -0.40 -47.61
N VAL A 52 7.57 0.25 -46.97
CA VAL A 52 6.29 0.63 -47.57
C VAL A 52 6.37 2.00 -48.24
N GLU A 53 5.32 2.39 -48.96
CA GLU A 53 5.18 3.76 -49.47
C GLU A 53 5.21 4.77 -48.30
N PRO A 54 6.08 5.80 -48.33
CA PRO A 54 6.18 6.78 -47.25
C PRO A 54 4.85 7.49 -46.99
N ARG A 55 4.41 7.49 -45.74
CA ARG A 55 3.15 8.12 -45.30
C ARG A 55 3.37 9.03 -44.11
N MET A 56 2.60 10.12 -44.06
CA MET A 56 2.68 11.13 -43.01
C MET A 56 1.43 11.10 -42.12
N ILE A 57 1.62 11.18 -40.80
CA ILE A 57 0.57 11.43 -39.81
C ILE A 57 0.80 12.80 -39.19
N GLU A 58 -0.15 13.73 -39.35
CA GLU A 58 -0.17 15.00 -38.59
C GLU A 58 -1.11 14.89 -37.39
N THR A 59 -0.56 14.94 -36.19
CA THR A 59 -1.25 14.74 -34.91
C THR A 59 -1.09 15.95 -33.98
N ASP A 60 -1.73 15.93 -32.80
CA ASP A 60 -1.48 16.93 -31.75
C ASP A 60 -0.41 16.42 -30.79
N VAL A 61 -0.54 15.18 -30.30
CA VAL A 61 0.47 14.48 -29.48
C VAL A 61 0.97 13.23 -30.21
N CYS A 62 2.28 13.00 -30.18
CA CYS A 62 2.93 11.76 -30.59
C CYS A 62 3.60 11.10 -29.38
N ILE A 63 3.39 9.80 -29.20
CA ILE A 63 3.92 9.02 -28.08
C ILE A 63 4.75 7.89 -28.66
N TYR A 64 6.00 7.78 -28.23
CA TYR A 64 6.95 6.79 -28.70
C TYR A 64 7.23 5.76 -27.59
N GLY A 65 7.03 4.47 -27.89
CA GLY A 65 7.01 3.37 -26.93
C GLY A 65 5.59 3.00 -26.47
N GLY A 66 5.14 1.78 -26.75
CA GLY A 66 3.85 1.22 -26.31
C GLY A 66 3.89 0.57 -24.92
N THR A 67 4.77 1.06 -24.04
CA THR A 67 4.84 0.64 -22.63
C THR A 67 3.56 1.01 -21.86
N CYS A 68 3.43 0.56 -20.61
CA CYS A 68 2.32 0.97 -19.76
C CYS A 68 2.19 2.51 -19.64
N ALA A 69 3.31 3.24 -19.59
CA ALA A 69 3.33 4.70 -19.62
C ALA A 69 2.80 5.26 -20.94
N GLY A 70 3.21 4.68 -22.07
CA GLY A 70 2.82 5.14 -23.40
C GLY A 70 1.33 4.93 -23.68
N VAL A 71 0.80 3.74 -23.31
CA VAL A 71 -0.63 3.45 -23.41
C VAL A 71 -1.47 4.38 -22.53
N VAL A 72 -1.07 4.58 -21.27
CA VAL A 72 -1.79 5.46 -20.35
C VAL A 72 -1.71 6.93 -20.78
N ALA A 73 -0.56 7.38 -21.27
CA ALA A 73 -0.39 8.71 -21.87
C ALA A 73 -1.33 8.88 -23.08
N ALA A 74 -1.49 7.86 -23.93
CA ALA A 74 -2.33 7.93 -25.11
C ALA A 74 -3.82 8.05 -24.76
N ILE A 75 -4.28 7.23 -23.81
CA ILE A 75 -5.64 7.29 -23.26
C ILE A 75 -5.90 8.68 -22.66
N GLN A 76 -4.96 9.23 -21.88
CA GLN A 76 -5.13 10.54 -21.24
C GLN A 76 -5.21 11.68 -22.25
N ALA A 77 -4.35 11.71 -23.28
CA ALA A 77 -4.38 12.78 -24.26
C ALA A 77 -5.66 12.74 -25.13
N ASP A 78 -6.18 11.56 -25.46
CA ASP A 78 -7.48 11.39 -26.13
C ASP A 78 -8.66 11.83 -25.23
N ARG A 79 -8.64 11.46 -23.94
CA ARG A 79 -9.61 11.97 -22.93
C ARG A 79 -9.57 13.49 -22.76
N MET A 80 -8.43 14.12 -23.01
CA MET A 80 -8.26 15.58 -23.05
C MET A 80 -8.44 16.18 -24.46
N GLY A 81 -9.05 15.43 -25.38
CA GLY A 81 -9.50 15.91 -26.70
C GLY A 81 -8.39 16.15 -27.73
N GLN A 82 -7.18 15.66 -27.49
CA GLN A 82 -6.09 15.74 -28.47
C GLN A 82 -6.22 14.63 -29.52
N ARG A 83 -5.73 14.87 -30.74
CA ARG A 83 -5.41 13.76 -31.66
C ARG A 83 -4.10 13.14 -31.23
N VAL A 84 -4.04 11.81 -31.24
CA VAL A 84 -2.93 11.03 -30.68
C VAL A 84 -2.49 9.94 -31.66
N VAL A 85 -1.18 9.76 -31.78
CA VAL A 85 -0.59 8.51 -32.29
C VAL A 85 0.33 7.90 -31.23
N LEU A 86 0.20 6.60 -31.04
CA LEU A 86 1.06 5.76 -30.21
C LEU A 86 1.89 4.87 -31.13
N LEU A 87 3.21 4.99 -31.05
CA LEU A 87 4.17 4.25 -31.84
C LEU A 87 4.78 3.15 -30.96
N GLU A 88 4.53 1.90 -31.31
CA GLU A 88 5.03 0.72 -30.59
C GLU A 88 6.13 0.01 -31.40
N LEU A 89 7.23 -0.32 -30.74
CA LEU A 89 8.44 -0.88 -31.39
C LEU A 89 8.22 -2.34 -31.82
N GLY A 90 7.58 -3.14 -30.97
CA GLY A 90 7.24 -4.53 -31.21
C GLY A 90 5.80 -4.74 -31.69
N LYS A 91 5.20 -5.84 -31.24
CA LYS A 91 3.84 -6.28 -31.60
C LYS A 91 2.81 -6.12 -30.47
N HIS A 92 3.23 -5.88 -29.25
CA HIS A 92 2.41 -6.01 -28.04
C HIS A 92 2.28 -4.66 -27.31
N LEU A 93 1.21 -4.46 -26.53
CA LEU A 93 0.99 -3.23 -25.79
C LEU A 93 0.99 -3.45 -24.28
N GLY A 94 1.73 -2.61 -23.56
CA GLY A 94 1.79 -2.60 -22.10
C GLY A 94 3.18 -2.74 -21.48
N GLY A 95 4.22 -3.00 -22.28
CA GLY A 95 5.58 -3.20 -21.77
C GLY A 95 5.68 -4.39 -20.81
N LEU A 96 6.29 -4.21 -19.64
CA LEU A 96 6.45 -5.30 -18.66
C LEU A 96 5.12 -5.74 -18.05
N SER A 97 4.14 -4.86 -17.91
CA SER A 97 2.79 -5.19 -17.41
C SER A 97 2.11 -6.28 -18.27
N SER A 98 2.27 -6.19 -19.59
CA SER A 98 1.88 -7.22 -20.57
C SER A 98 3.01 -8.22 -20.90
N GLY A 99 4.15 -8.10 -20.21
CA GLY A 99 5.45 -8.61 -20.62
C GLY A 99 6.08 -9.53 -19.58
N GLY A 100 5.25 -10.38 -18.97
CA GLY A 100 5.67 -11.37 -17.97
C GLY A 100 5.41 -10.98 -16.52
N LEU A 101 5.10 -9.72 -16.23
CA LEU A 101 4.66 -9.31 -14.90
C LEU A 101 3.32 -9.99 -14.56
N SER A 102 3.24 -10.65 -13.41
CA SER A 102 1.98 -11.21 -12.89
C SER A 102 1.79 -10.93 -11.38
N HIS A 103 2.85 -10.54 -10.68
CA HIS A 103 2.81 -9.87 -9.38
C HIS A 103 3.46 -8.49 -9.49
N THR A 104 2.66 -7.43 -9.43
CA THR A 104 3.13 -6.05 -9.58
C THR A 104 3.92 -5.59 -8.35
N ASP A 105 5.16 -5.16 -8.61
CA ASP A 105 6.06 -4.50 -7.65
C ASP A 105 5.63 -3.04 -7.46
N GLY A 106 4.56 -2.84 -6.68
CA GLY A 106 3.85 -1.54 -6.58
C GLY A 106 4.01 -0.75 -5.28
N GLY A 107 4.87 -1.20 -4.34
CA GLY A 107 5.13 -0.49 -3.09
C GLY A 107 3.88 -0.36 -2.19
N ASP A 108 3.53 0.87 -1.82
CA ASP A 108 2.28 1.21 -1.13
C ASP A 108 1.15 1.39 -2.15
N ALA A 109 0.24 0.42 -2.25
CA ALA A 109 -0.86 0.45 -3.21
C ALA A 109 -1.81 1.64 -3.04
N SER A 110 -1.82 2.34 -1.90
CA SER A 110 -2.68 3.52 -1.68
C SER A 110 -2.31 4.72 -2.57
N VAL A 111 -1.04 4.83 -2.99
CA VAL A 111 -0.60 5.95 -3.85
C VAL A 111 -0.86 5.73 -5.34
N CYS A 112 -1.28 4.52 -5.74
CA CYS A 112 -1.69 4.24 -7.11
C CYS A 112 -3.05 4.89 -7.42
N GLY A 113 -3.03 5.99 -8.16
CA GLY A 113 -4.20 6.78 -8.58
C GLY A 113 -4.50 6.71 -10.09
N GLY A 114 -5.42 7.55 -10.54
CA GLY A 114 -5.72 7.80 -11.96
C GLY A 114 -5.98 6.55 -12.81
N ILE A 115 -5.51 6.57 -14.05
CA ILE A 115 -5.69 5.48 -15.03
C ILE A 115 -4.92 4.22 -14.60
N ALA A 116 -3.83 4.36 -13.84
CA ALA A 116 -3.15 3.20 -13.23
C ALA A 116 -4.09 2.44 -12.28
N ARG A 117 -4.90 3.16 -11.50
CA ARG A 117 -5.95 2.57 -10.65
C ARG A 117 -7.06 1.91 -11.48
N GLU A 118 -7.49 2.51 -12.59
CA GLU A 118 -8.47 1.88 -13.51
C GLU A 118 -7.95 0.55 -14.08
N PHE A 119 -6.69 0.52 -14.50
CA PHE A 119 -6.03 -0.69 -15.01
C PHE A 119 -5.97 -1.79 -13.94
N TYR A 120 -5.47 -1.50 -12.73
CA TYR A 120 -5.43 -2.49 -11.66
C TYR A 120 -6.81 -2.85 -11.07
N GLN A 121 -7.87 -2.08 -11.34
CA GLN A 121 -9.25 -2.49 -11.07
C GLN A 121 -9.78 -3.54 -12.08
N LEU A 122 -9.21 -3.63 -13.28
CA LEU A 122 -9.59 -4.63 -14.29
C LEU A 122 -8.95 -6.00 -14.02
N ILE A 123 -7.66 -6.04 -13.68
CA ILE A 123 -6.86 -7.27 -13.56
C ILE A 123 -6.43 -7.62 -12.12
N GLY A 124 -6.48 -6.66 -11.19
CA GLY A 124 -5.82 -6.78 -9.89
C GLY A 124 -4.29 -6.62 -9.98
N GLN A 125 -3.62 -6.48 -8.84
CA GLN A 125 -2.16 -6.27 -8.78
C GLN A 125 -1.34 -7.57 -8.70
N ARG A 126 -1.98 -8.74 -8.55
CA ARG A 126 -1.29 -10.02 -8.26
C ARG A 126 -2.04 -11.25 -8.78
N ASN A 127 -1.29 -12.18 -9.36
CA ASN A 127 -1.73 -13.46 -9.94
C ASN A 127 -2.62 -13.34 -11.20
N PHE A 128 -2.52 -12.21 -11.92
CA PHE A 128 -3.10 -12.07 -13.26
C PHE A 128 -2.18 -12.70 -14.31
N ARG A 129 -2.70 -13.11 -15.47
CA ARG A 129 -1.87 -13.55 -16.59
C ARG A 129 -1.32 -12.33 -17.34
N PRO A 130 -0.08 -12.35 -17.83
CA PRO A 130 0.44 -11.24 -18.62
C PRO A 130 -0.41 -10.90 -19.87
N SER A 131 -1.10 -11.87 -20.50
CA SER A 131 -2.04 -11.61 -21.60
C SER A 131 -3.40 -11.05 -21.15
N GLU A 132 -3.82 -11.27 -19.89
CA GLU A 132 -4.97 -10.58 -19.29
C GLU A 132 -4.65 -9.09 -19.09
N ALA A 133 -3.39 -8.74 -18.83
CA ALA A 133 -2.91 -7.36 -18.80
C ALA A 133 -2.86 -6.71 -20.19
N GLU A 134 -2.36 -7.40 -21.22
CA GLU A 134 -2.44 -6.89 -22.61
C GLU A 134 -3.91 -6.65 -23.03
N ALA A 135 -4.80 -7.61 -22.77
CA ALA A 135 -6.23 -7.47 -23.03
C ALA A 135 -6.90 -6.34 -22.22
N ALA A 136 -6.36 -5.98 -21.05
CA ALA A 136 -6.83 -4.84 -20.27
C ALA A 136 -6.38 -3.49 -20.88
N PHE A 137 -5.17 -3.40 -21.44
CA PHE A 137 -4.74 -2.22 -22.21
C PHE A 137 -5.58 -2.06 -23.50
N ASP A 138 -5.79 -3.13 -24.26
CA ASP A 138 -6.67 -3.11 -25.44
C ASP A 138 -8.10 -2.65 -25.07
N LYS A 139 -8.63 -3.14 -23.94
CA LYS A 139 -9.96 -2.74 -23.43
C LYS A 139 -10.03 -1.25 -23.04
N LEU A 140 -8.94 -0.68 -22.50
CA LEU A 140 -8.87 0.74 -22.14
C LEU A 140 -8.63 1.66 -23.36
N LEU A 141 -7.97 1.16 -24.41
CA LEU A 141 -7.77 1.86 -25.69
C LEU A 141 -8.99 1.78 -26.62
N ALA A 142 -9.76 0.69 -26.59
CA ALA A 142 -10.92 0.46 -27.46
C ALA A 142 -11.96 1.60 -27.56
N PRO A 143 -12.27 2.41 -26.52
CA PRO A 143 -13.19 3.55 -26.64
C PRO A 143 -12.53 4.85 -27.15
N THR A 144 -11.20 4.89 -27.34
CA THR A 144 -10.44 6.09 -27.74
C THR A 144 -10.36 6.26 -29.25
N LYS A 145 -9.77 7.37 -29.73
CA LYS A 145 -9.43 7.60 -31.14
C LYS A 145 -7.92 7.57 -31.38
N VAL A 146 -7.15 6.97 -30.47
CA VAL A 146 -5.70 6.81 -30.60
C VAL A 146 -5.38 5.99 -31.85
N ILE A 147 -4.52 6.51 -32.72
CA ILE A 147 -3.93 5.72 -33.81
C ILE A 147 -2.77 4.93 -33.20
N VAL A 148 -2.80 3.59 -33.31
CA VAL A 148 -1.70 2.74 -32.85
C VAL A 148 -0.96 2.18 -34.06
N GLU A 149 0.34 2.46 -34.16
CA GLU A 149 1.23 1.95 -35.20
C GLU A 149 2.28 1.05 -34.54
N LYS A 150 2.30 -0.23 -34.93
CA LYS A 150 3.24 -1.25 -34.40
C LYS A 150 4.42 -1.46 -35.37
N LEU A 151 5.51 -2.05 -34.89
CA LEU A 151 6.79 -2.19 -35.63
C LEU A 151 7.41 -0.82 -36.02
N ALA A 152 7.23 0.18 -35.15
CA ALA A 152 7.63 1.56 -35.35
C ALA A 152 9.02 1.83 -34.75
N HIS A 153 10.07 1.29 -35.38
CA HIS A 153 11.46 1.60 -35.01
C HIS A 153 11.84 3.01 -35.50
N LEU A 154 12.18 3.90 -34.56
CA LEU A 154 12.67 5.26 -34.86
C LEU A 154 13.99 5.20 -35.65
N ASP A 155 14.11 6.10 -36.62
CA ASP A 155 15.28 6.32 -37.48
C ASP A 155 15.85 7.73 -37.24
N GLU A 156 15.05 8.76 -37.51
CA GLU A 156 15.45 10.17 -37.55
C GLU A 156 14.52 11.08 -36.70
N VAL A 157 15.08 12.12 -36.08
CA VAL A 157 14.33 13.18 -35.37
C VAL A 157 14.65 14.53 -36.00
N ASN A 158 13.64 15.20 -36.58
CA ASN A 158 13.78 16.49 -37.24
C ASN A 158 13.43 17.64 -36.28
N LYS A 159 14.36 18.58 -36.08
CA LYS A 159 14.21 19.73 -35.17
C LYS A 159 14.38 21.07 -35.88
N GLU A 160 13.55 22.04 -35.50
CA GLU A 160 13.76 23.47 -35.75
C GLU A 160 14.22 24.12 -34.44
N GLY A 161 15.53 24.35 -34.31
CA GLY A 161 16.13 24.79 -33.05
C GLY A 161 15.94 23.75 -31.94
N SER A 162 15.41 24.17 -30.78
CA SER A 162 15.08 23.28 -29.66
C SER A 162 13.67 22.67 -29.74
N ARG A 163 13.02 22.66 -30.91
CA ARG A 163 11.67 22.12 -31.09
C ARG A 163 11.67 20.96 -32.09
N ILE A 164 11.18 19.80 -31.70
CA ILE A 164 10.92 18.66 -32.61
C ILE A 164 9.73 19.03 -33.49
N VAL A 165 9.89 18.85 -34.80
CA VAL A 165 8.84 19.09 -35.81
C VAL A 165 8.23 17.76 -36.26
N SER A 166 9.08 16.79 -36.58
CA SER A 166 8.67 15.44 -36.97
C SER A 166 9.70 14.39 -36.57
N ILE A 167 9.26 13.13 -36.55
CA ILE A 167 10.10 11.95 -36.40
C ILE A 167 9.82 10.96 -37.52
N THR A 168 10.84 10.27 -37.99
CA THR A 168 10.77 9.31 -39.11
C THR A 168 11.12 7.91 -38.60
N MET A 169 10.31 6.91 -38.94
CA MET A 169 10.57 5.50 -38.64
C MET A 169 11.29 4.83 -39.81
N GLU A 170 12.07 3.77 -39.55
CA GLU A 170 12.83 3.03 -40.57
C GLU A 170 11.95 2.44 -41.70
N ASN A 171 10.65 2.22 -41.42
CA ASN A 171 9.66 1.75 -42.40
C ASN A 171 9.13 2.85 -43.35
N GLY A 172 9.52 4.12 -43.16
CA GLY A 172 9.07 5.26 -43.97
C GLY A 172 7.84 6.01 -43.42
N LEU A 173 7.28 5.61 -42.28
CA LEU A 173 6.28 6.39 -41.56
C LEU A 173 6.92 7.65 -40.96
N GLN A 174 6.41 8.83 -41.33
CA GLN A 174 6.76 10.09 -40.68
C GLN A 174 5.59 10.62 -39.83
N VAL A 175 5.88 11.05 -38.61
CA VAL A 175 4.90 11.64 -37.70
C VAL A 175 5.28 13.08 -37.40
N ARG A 176 4.33 14.00 -37.57
CA ARG A 176 4.44 15.42 -37.22
C ARG A 176 3.48 15.75 -36.09
N ALA A 177 3.95 16.34 -35.00
CA ALA A 177 3.15 16.59 -33.80
C ALA A 177 3.43 17.97 -33.18
N LYS A 178 2.55 18.43 -32.29
CA LYS A 178 2.80 19.63 -31.49
C LYS A 178 3.67 19.31 -30.27
N GLN A 179 3.46 18.14 -29.66
CA GLN A 179 4.19 17.64 -28.51
C GLN A 179 4.55 16.17 -28.71
N PHE A 180 5.68 15.78 -28.13
CA PHE A 180 6.21 14.42 -28.18
C PHE A 180 6.39 13.87 -26.75
N ILE A 181 6.24 12.55 -26.59
CA ILE A 181 6.47 11.85 -25.32
C ILE A 181 7.34 10.63 -25.60
N ASP A 182 8.48 10.51 -24.91
CA ASP A 182 9.33 9.32 -24.92
C ASP A 182 8.96 8.41 -23.73
N ALA A 183 8.18 7.38 -24.03
CA ALA A 183 7.74 6.35 -23.09
C ALA A 183 8.48 5.02 -23.30
N THR A 184 9.63 5.01 -23.98
CA THR A 184 10.50 3.83 -24.09
C THR A 184 11.29 3.58 -22.79
N TYR A 185 11.66 2.33 -22.53
CA TYR A 185 12.58 2.01 -21.43
C TYR A 185 14.03 2.42 -21.75
N GLU A 186 14.31 2.67 -23.03
CA GLU A 186 15.64 2.90 -23.61
C GLU A 186 16.00 4.39 -23.77
N GLY A 187 15.01 5.28 -23.86
CA GLY A 187 15.20 6.71 -24.07
C GLY A 187 15.74 7.04 -25.47
N ASP A 188 15.21 6.42 -26.52
CA ASP A 188 15.74 6.61 -27.89
C ASP A 188 15.28 7.92 -28.55
N LEU A 189 14.09 8.43 -28.20
CA LEU A 189 13.59 9.68 -28.76
C LEU A 189 14.26 10.88 -28.07
N LEU A 190 14.50 10.84 -26.75
CA LEU A 190 15.28 11.88 -26.08
C LEU A 190 16.73 11.90 -26.58
N ALA A 191 17.36 10.74 -26.77
CA ALA A 191 18.74 10.65 -27.25
C ALA A 191 18.88 11.18 -28.69
N ARG A 192 18.02 10.76 -29.61
CA ARG A 192 18.01 11.29 -31.00
C ARG A 192 17.54 12.74 -31.09
N ALA A 193 16.75 13.23 -30.14
CA ALA A 193 16.44 14.66 -30.03
C ALA A 193 17.62 15.50 -29.50
N GLY A 194 18.74 14.89 -29.11
CA GLY A 194 19.91 15.60 -28.58
C GLY A 194 19.69 16.19 -27.19
N VAL A 195 18.87 15.54 -26.36
CA VAL A 195 18.72 15.84 -24.93
C VAL A 195 19.87 15.18 -24.16
N SER A 196 20.37 15.84 -23.10
CA SER A 196 21.41 15.28 -22.24
C SER A 196 20.93 14.02 -21.51
N TRP A 197 21.77 12.99 -21.46
CA TRP A 197 21.48 11.74 -20.77
C TRP A 197 22.74 11.11 -20.16
N HIS A 198 22.54 10.13 -19.27
CA HIS A 198 23.57 9.28 -18.69
C HIS A 198 23.08 7.82 -18.66
N ALA A 199 24.03 6.88 -18.56
CA ALA A 199 23.79 5.45 -18.39
C ALA A 199 24.99 4.85 -17.61
N GLY A 200 24.76 3.78 -16.88
CA GLY A 200 25.70 3.31 -15.84
C GLY A 200 25.37 3.89 -14.47
N ARG A 201 26.35 3.87 -13.57
CA ARG A 201 26.27 4.34 -12.17
C ARG A 201 27.07 5.62 -11.99
N GLU A 202 26.44 6.65 -11.46
CA GLU A 202 27.16 7.87 -11.09
C GLU A 202 28.03 7.63 -9.84
N ALA A 203 29.22 8.25 -9.78
CA ALA A 203 30.02 8.23 -8.57
C ALA A 203 29.28 8.96 -7.43
N ASN A 204 29.44 8.49 -6.19
CA ASN A 204 28.81 9.12 -5.00
C ASN A 204 29.10 10.63 -4.89
N SER A 205 30.26 11.07 -5.39
CA SER A 205 30.72 12.46 -5.43
C SER A 205 29.97 13.36 -6.43
N VAL A 206 29.19 12.82 -7.37
CA VAL A 206 28.45 13.61 -8.37
C VAL A 206 27.25 14.33 -7.74
N TYR A 207 26.49 13.64 -6.89
CA TYR A 207 25.27 14.16 -6.27
C TYR A 207 25.29 14.18 -4.73
N GLY A 208 26.35 13.67 -4.10
CA GLY A 208 26.45 13.56 -2.64
C GLY A 208 25.66 12.36 -2.09
N GLU A 209 25.67 11.24 -2.81
CA GLU A 209 24.94 10.02 -2.48
C GLU A 209 25.84 9.00 -1.74
N THR A 210 25.24 7.95 -1.18
CA THR A 210 25.94 6.87 -0.46
C THR A 210 25.59 5.47 -0.98
N TYR A 211 24.45 5.33 -1.66
CA TYR A 211 23.97 4.08 -2.25
C TYR A 211 24.22 3.94 -3.75
N ASN A 212 24.70 5.01 -4.41
CA ASN A 212 25.10 4.99 -5.81
C ASN A 212 26.55 4.44 -5.98
N GLY A 213 27.04 4.42 -7.22
CA GLY A 213 28.35 3.93 -7.61
C GLY A 213 28.55 2.43 -7.40
N ILE A 214 29.79 1.98 -7.60
CA ILE A 214 30.26 0.63 -7.30
C ILE A 214 30.05 0.34 -5.81
N ARG A 215 29.48 -0.83 -5.49
CA ARG A 215 29.27 -1.31 -4.12
C ARG A 215 30.47 -2.16 -3.70
N THR A 216 30.66 -2.38 -2.40
CA THR A 216 31.66 -3.34 -1.92
C THR A 216 31.23 -4.76 -2.33
N PRO A 217 32.03 -5.54 -3.07
CA PRO A 217 31.65 -6.90 -3.44
C PRO A 217 31.40 -7.76 -2.20
N GLY A 218 30.37 -8.60 -2.23
CA GLY A 218 29.97 -9.40 -1.07
C GLY A 218 29.14 -8.66 -0.01
N LYS A 219 28.95 -7.34 -0.12
CA LYS A 219 28.19 -6.52 0.86
C LYS A 219 26.75 -6.30 0.39
N GLY A 220 25.79 -6.83 1.15
CA GLY A 220 24.36 -6.72 0.88
C GLY A 220 23.64 -8.00 1.25
N GLY A 221 22.37 -8.12 0.84
CA GLY A 221 21.73 -9.43 0.69
C GLY A 221 22.33 -10.22 -0.47
N HIS A 222 21.79 -11.41 -0.72
CA HIS A 222 21.92 -12.11 -2.00
C HIS A 222 23.38 -12.32 -2.49
N ASN A 223 24.18 -13.07 -1.73
CA ASN A 223 25.56 -13.43 -2.08
C ASN A 223 25.87 -14.91 -1.77
N PHE A 224 26.96 -15.44 -2.32
CA PHE A 224 27.28 -16.87 -2.24
C PHE A 224 27.42 -17.38 -0.80
N PRO A 225 26.65 -18.43 -0.40
CA PRO A 225 26.65 -18.95 0.98
C PRO A 225 27.88 -19.81 1.29
N THR A 226 28.59 -20.23 0.25
CA THR A 226 29.81 -21.04 0.25
C THR A 226 30.81 -20.39 -0.71
N PRO A 227 32.13 -20.50 -0.48
CA PRO A 227 33.14 -20.12 -1.47
C PRO A 227 32.94 -20.92 -2.77
N ILE A 228 32.77 -20.22 -3.89
CA ILE A 228 32.70 -20.81 -5.23
C ILE A 228 33.93 -20.38 -5.99
N ASP A 229 34.72 -21.35 -6.46
CA ASP A 229 35.91 -21.11 -7.26
C ASP A 229 35.55 -20.40 -8.59
N PRO A 230 36.27 -19.31 -8.97
CA PRO A 230 35.96 -18.48 -10.13
C PRO A 230 36.68 -18.89 -11.42
N TYR A 231 37.52 -19.93 -11.39
CA TYR A 231 38.42 -20.33 -12.48
C TYR A 231 37.85 -21.49 -13.30
N ARG A 232 38.19 -21.56 -14.59
CA ARG A 232 37.70 -22.60 -15.51
C ARG A 232 38.10 -24.01 -15.03
N VAL A 233 39.33 -24.15 -14.55
CA VAL A 233 39.81 -25.32 -13.80
C VAL A 233 39.94 -24.93 -12.33
N PRO A 234 39.21 -25.58 -11.40
CA PRO A 234 39.27 -25.25 -9.98
C PRO A 234 40.68 -25.26 -9.39
N GLY A 235 41.04 -24.19 -8.68
CA GLY A 235 42.35 -23.97 -8.06
C GLY A 235 43.45 -23.52 -9.03
N ASP A 236 43.21 -23.43 -10.34
CA ASP A 236 44.19 -23.01 -11.34
C ASP A 236 43.87 -21.63 -11.93
N ARG A 237 44.51 -20.59 -11.35
CA ARG A 237 44.42 -19.21 -11.84
C ARG A 237 44.84 -19.05 -13.31
N SER A 238 45.69 -19.94 -13.85
CA SER A 238 46.16 -19.86 -15.23
C SER A 238 45.14 -20.36 -16.25
N SER A 239 44.09 -21.07 -15.81
CA SER A 239 42.98 -21.50 -16.66
C SER A 239 42.04 -20.35 -17.08
N GLY A 240 42.16 -19.17 -16.47
CA GLY A 240 41.29 -18.01 -16.72
C GLY A 240 39.97 -18.08 -15.96
N LEU A 241 39.21 -16.98 -15.98
CA LEU A 241 37.93 -16.86 -15.27
C LEU A 241 36.78 -17.55 -16.01
N LEU A 242 35.78 -17.97 -15.23
CA LEU A 242 34.48 -18.40 -15.71
C LEU A 242 33.74 -17.25 -16.41
N PRO A 243 32.82 -17.55 -17.36
CA PRO A 243 32.00 -16.53 -18.01
C PRO A 243 31.30 -15.60 -17.00
N ARG A 244 31.28 -14.30 -17.33
CA ARG A 244 30.64 -13.22 -16.56
C ARG A 244 31.29 -12.90 -15.19
N VAL A 245 32.46 -13.47 -14.87
CA VAL A 245 33.24 -13.09 -13.67
C VAL A 245 34.38 -12.14 -14.06
N ASN A 246 34.42 -10.97 -13.44
CA ASN A 246 35.45 -9.95 -13.64
C ASN A 246 36.63 -10.13 -12.66
N ASP A 247 37.84 -9.80 -13.09
CA ASP A 247 39.04 -9.76 -12.25
C ASP A 247 39.16 -8.47 -11.43
N ASP A 248 38.72 -7.33 -11.98
CA ASP A 248 38.64 -6.05 -11.25
C ASP A 248 37.20 -5.71 -10.78
N PRO A 249 36.94 -5.64 -9.46
CA PRO A 249 35.66 -5.14 -8.94
C PRO A 249 35.47 -3.63 -9.16
N GLY A 250 36.55 -2.85 -9.23
CA GLY A 250 36.56 -1.38 -9.12
C GLY A 250 36.44 -0.85 -7.68
N THR A 251 36.61 0.46 -7.50
CA THR A 251 36.60 1.12 -6.18
C THR A 251 35.16 1.35 -5.67
N PRO A 252 34.80 0.93 -4.45
CA PRO A 252 33.48 1.23 -3.90
C PRO A 252 33.22 2.74 -3.75
N GLY A 253 32.19 3.24 -4.43
CA GLY A 253 31.78 4.65 -4.48
C GLY A 253 32.19 5.42 -5.73
N ASP A 254 33.11 4.88 -6.55
CA ASP A 254 33.35 5.39 -7.90
C ASP A 254 32.20 4.99 -8.84
N GLY A 255 32.06 5.68 -9.98
CA GLY A 255 31.07 5.39 -11.01
C GLY A 255 31.63 4.51 -12.13
N ASP A 256 30.76 3.80 -12.85
CA ASP A 256 31.11 2.96 -14.00
C ASP A 256 29.95 2.83 -15.00
N ASP A 257 30.24 2.36 -16.21
CA ASP A 257 29.23 2.15 -17.27
C ASP A 257 28.35 0.89 -17.04
N ARG A 258 28.42 0.27 -15.84
CA ARG A 258 27.73 -0.98 -15.53
C ARG A 258 26.34 -0.69 -14.99
N ILE A 259 25.31 -1.30 -15.59
CA ILE A 259 23.91 -1.20 -15.15
C ILE A 259 23.42 -2.51 -14.51
N GLN A 260 22.32 -2.44 -13.77
CA GLN A 260 21.73 -3.61 -13.10
C GLN A 260 21.20 -4.66 -14.11
N ALA A 261 21.35 -5.96 -13.81
CA ALA A 261 21.10 -7.05 -14.76
C ALA A 261 19.63 -7.22 -15.22
N PHE A 262 19.43 -7.58 -16.49
CA PHE A 262 18.11 -7.85 -17.07
C PHE A 262 17.75 -9.35 -17.08
N CYS A 263 16.45 -9.63 -17.20
CA CYS A 263 15.87 -10.97 -17.36
C CYS A 263 14.49 -10.91 -18.04
N PHE A 264 13.94 -12.03 -18.46
CA PHE A 264 12.51 -12.17 -18.80
C PHE A 264 11.74 -12.62 -17.56
N ARG A 265 10.60 -12.00 -17.23
CA ARG A 265 9.71 -12.56 -16.19
C ARG A 265 8.86 -13.67 -16.81
N MET A 266 9.27 -14.93 -16.61
CA MET A 266 8.56 -16.07 -17.19
C MET A 266 7.23 -16.30 -16.46
N TRP A 267 6.16 -16.53 -17.22
CA TRP A 267 4.90 -17.07 -16.70
C TRP A 267 4.92 -18.58 -16.87
N LEU A 268 4.73 -19.35 -15.77
CA LEU A 268 4.84 -20.81 -15.77
C LEU A 268 3.55 -21.49 -15.37
N THR A 269 3.29 -22.65 -15.96
CA THR A 269 2.13 -23.51 -15.65
C THR A 269 2.57 -24.88 -15.11
N LYS A 270 1.64 -25.53 -14.39
CA LYS A 270 1.65 -26.99 -14.13
C LYS A 270 0.55 -27.74 -14.89
N ASP A 271 -0.38 -26.99 -15.49
CA ASP A 271 -1.50 -27.49 -16.29
C ASP A 271 -1.10 -27.43 -17.76
N ASP A 272 -1.05 -28.59 -18.42
CA ASP A 272 -0.47 -28.83 -19.75
C ASP A 272 0.86 -28.06 -20.06
N PRO A 273 1.93 -28.25 -19.25
CA PRO A 273 3.18 -27.54 -19.40
C PRO A 273 3.96 -27.96 -20.66
N LEU A 274 4.35 -26.98 -21.49
CA LEU A 274 5.40 -27.16 -22.50
C LEU A 274 6.76 -27.30 -21.78
N PRO A 275 7.51 -28.41 -21.98
CA PRO A 275 8.84 -28.56 -21.40
C PRO A 275 9.78 -27.43 -21.84
N PHE A 276 10.66 -26.98 -20.94
CA PHE A 276 11.68 -25.98 -21.26
C PHE A 276 12.54 -26.46 -22.44
N PRO A 277 12.58 -25.73 -23.57
CA PRO A 277 13.36 -26.13 -24.73
C PRO A 277 14.85 -26.08 -24.41
N LYS A 278 15.66 -26.81 -25.18
CA LYS A 278 17.09 -26.50 -25.23
C LYS A 278 17.25 -25.23 -26.07
N PRO A 279 17.96 -24.18 -25.59
CA PRO A 279 18.20 -23.00 -26.41
C PRO A 279 19.01 -23.35 -27.67
N ASN A 280 18.86 -22.56 -28.75
CA ASN A 280 19.58 -22.84 -29.99
C ASN A 280 21.11 -22.61 -29.83
N VAL A 281 21.49 -21.67 -28.98
CA VAL A 281 22.86 -21.50 -28.47
C VAL A 281 22.91 -21.99 -27.01
N TYR A 282 23.65 -23.07 -26.76
CA TYR A 282 23.84 -23.61 -25.40
C TYR A 282 25.32 -23.86 -25.09
N GLU A 283 25.89 -23.01 -24.25
CA GLU A 283 27.25 -23.14 -23.71
C GLU A 283 27.18 -23.62 -22.25
N GLU A 284 27.62 -24.83 -21.94
CA GLU A 284 27.47 -25.40 -20.60
C GLU A 284 28.26 -24.63 -19.52
N GLU A 285 29.39 -24.02 -19.91
CA GLU A 285 30.26 -23.23 -19.03
C GLU A 285 29.57 -21.99 -18.44
N GLN A 286 28.54 -21.45 -19.11
CA GLN A 286 27.74 -20.32 -18.60
C GLN A 286 27.02 -20.64 -17.29
N TYR A 287 26.81 -21.94 -17.00
CA TYR A 287 26.12 -22.46 -15.82
C TYR A 287 27.08 -23.11 -14.81
N GLU A 288 28.40 -23.01 -15.01
CA GLU A 288 29.40 -23.66 -14.16
C GLU A 288 29.32 -23.20 -12.69
N ILE A 289 29.06 -21.91 -12.46
CA ILE A 289 28.84 -21.35 -11.11
C ILE A 289 27.60 -21.99 -10.45
N LEU A 290 26.53 -22.19 -11.21
CA LEU A 290 25.30 -22.84 -10.73
C LEU A 290 25.54 -24.33 -10.43
N ALA A 291 26.34 -25.01 -11.26
CA ALA A 291 26.74 -26.39 -11.03
C ALA A 291 27.57 -26.53 -9.74
N ARG A 292 28.61 -25.70 -9.57
CA ARG A 292 29.46 -25.65 -8.36
C ARG A 292 28.66 -25.33 -7.10
N LEU A 293 27.61 -24.51 -7.20
CA LEU A 293 26.68 -24.24 -6.09
C LEU A 293 25.95 -25.51 -5.63
N PHE A 294 25.38 -26.31 -6.54
CA PHE A 294 24.79 -27.61 -6.20
C PHE A 294 25.82 -28.59 -5.63
N GLU A 295 27.02 -28.65 -6.24
CA GLU A 295 28.10 -29.55 -5.82
C GLU A 295 28.69 -29.18 -4.45
N SER A 296 28.63 -27.90 -4.06
CA SER A 296 29.03 -27.42 -2.71
C SER A 296 28.11 -27.91 -1.58
N GLY A 297 26.96 -28.50 -1.92
CA GLY A 297 25.96 -28.94 -0.93
C GLY A 297 25.16 -27.80 -0.29
N ALA A 298 25.25 -26.58 -0.83
CA ALA A 298 24.43 -25.46 -0.40
C ALA A 298 22.94 -25.73 -0.65
N ASP A 299 22.07 -25.26 0.25
CA ASP A 299 20.62 -25.34 0.09
C ASP A 299 20.19 -24.43 -1.08
N PRO A 300 19.61 -24.96 -2.17
CA PRO A 300 19.23 -24.17 -3.32
C PRO A 300 17.98 -23.31 -3.08
N LYS A 301 17.25 -23.52 -1.98
CA LYS A 301 16.13 -22.67 -1.50
C LYS A 301 15.07 -22.31 -2.55
N ILE A 302 14.89 -23.15 -3.58
CA ILE A 302 14.14 -22.73 -4.76
C ILE A 302 12.63 -22.68 -4.48
N GLY A 303 12.12 -21.47 -4.26
CA GLY A 303 10.71 -21.18 -4.37
C GLY A 303 10.25 -21.40 -5.81
N TRP A 304 9.05 -21.95 -5.98
CA TRP A 304 8.46 -22.18 -7.30
C TRP A 304 7.03 -21.63 -7.34
N SER A 305 6.81 -20.66 -8.22
CA SER A 305 5.56 -19.91 -8.37
C SER A 305 5.10 -19.89 -9.84
N LEU A 306 3.85 -19.46 -10.09
CA LEU A 306 3.32 -19.21 -11.44
C LEU A 306 4.04 -18.00 -12.06
N ASP A 307 4.17 -16.92 -11.29
CA ASP A 307 5.11 -15.84 -11.55
C ASP A 307 6.53 -16.29 -11.17
N THR A 308 7.52 -16.02 -12.01
CA THR A 308 8.94 -16.27 -11.73
C THR A 308 9.74 -15.01 -11.39
N ASN A 309 9.04 -13.91 -11.05
CA ASN A 309 9.58 -12.67 -10.52
C ASN A 309 10.76 -12.95 -9.59
N ASN A 310 11.97 -12.64 -10.09
CA ASN A 310 13.24 -12.85 -9.43
C ASN A 310 13.33 -14.23 -8.73
N HIS A 311 13.31 -15.36 -9.47
CA HIS A 311 13.63 -16.66 -8.88
C HIS A 311 15.08 -16.72 -8.35
N HIS A 312 15.25 -16.25 -7.10
CA HIS A 312 16.48 -16.21 -6.33
C HIS A 312 16.93 -17.64 -5.95
N LEU A 313 17.81 -18.25 -6.74
CA LEU A 313 18.40 -19.55 -6.41
C LEU A 313 19.40 -19.37 -5.26
N PHE A 314 19.51 -20.39 -4.40
CA PHE A 314 20.42 -20.41 -3.24
C PHE A 314 20.23 -19.23 -2.27
N GLY A 315 18.99 -18.71 -2.17
CA GLY A 315 18.69 -17.53 -1.35
C GLY A 315 19.27 -16.24 -1.94
N GLY A 316 19.27 -16.13 -3.27
CA GLY A 316 19.73 -14.95 -4.02
C GLY A 316 21.20 -14.95 -4.38
N ALA A 317 21.98 -15.95 -3.97
CA ALA A 317 23.36 -16.08 -4.41
C ALA A 317 23.50 -16.24 -5.94
N TYR A 318 22.50 -16.85 -6.59
CA TYR A 318 22.46 -17.01 -8.04
C TYR A 318 21.11 -16.55 -8.58
N PHE A 319 21.12 -15.53 -9.44
CA PHE A 319 19.95 -15.02 -10.13
C PHE A 319 19.79 -15.69 -11.50
N ILE A 320 18.55 -15.78 -11.98
CA ILE A 320 18.24 -16.10 -13.38
C ILE A 320 18.54 -14.94 -14.35
N ASP A 321 18.94 -13.78 -13.83
CA ASP A 321 19.36 -12.59 -14.59
C ASP A 321 20.71 -12.82 -15.29
N PHE A 322 20.88 -12.24 -16.48
CA PHE A 322 22.11 -12.37 -17.26
C PHE A 322 23.12 -11.29 -16.86
N VAL A 323 23.62 -11.39 -15.62
CA VAL A 323 24.54 -10.41 -15.01
C VAL A 323 25.74 -10.12 -15.94
N GLY A 324 25.92 -8.84 -16.28
CA GLY A 324 26.96 -8.36 -17.19
C GLY A 324 26.62 -8.42 -18.69
N GLY A 325 25.50 -9.03 -19.08
CA GLY A 325 25.10 -9.19 -20.49
C GLY A 325 24.50 -7.95 -21.13
N ASN A 326 24.22 -6.89 -20.37
CA ASN A 326 23.38 -5.76 -20.79
C ASN A 326 24.07 -4.38 -20.82
N TYR A 327 25.35 -4.25 -20.47
CA TYR A 327 26.00 -2.91 -20.37
C TYR A 327 25.89 -2.07 -21.64
N ASN A 328 26.04 -2.69 -22.83
CA ASN A 328 25.97 -1.98 -24.11
C ASN A 328 24.53 -1.63 -24.54
N TRP A 329 23.48 -2.15 -23.86
CA TRP A 329 22.09 -2.00 -24.27
C TRP A 329 21.63 -0.54 -24.50
N PRO A 330 21.95 0.45 -23.64
CA PRO A 330 21.45 1.81 -23.79
C PRO A 330 21.79 2.41 -25.15
N ASP A 331 23.05 2.33 -25.59
CA ASP A 331 23.52 2.94 -26.84
C ASP A 331 23.69 1.97 -28.02
N ALA A 332 23.31 0.71 -27.85
CA ALA A 332 23.29 -0.29 -28.92
C ALA A 332 22.30 0.07 -30.03
N SER A 333 22.67 -0.22 -31.28
CA SER A 333 21.79 -0.14 -32.45
C SER A 333 20.70 -1.23 -32.40
N TRP A 334 19.66 -1.10 -33.23
CA TRP A 334 18.58 -2.11 -33.32
C TRP A 334 19.09 -3.54 -33.56
N THR A 335 20.10 -3.71 -34.41
CA THR A 335 20.71 -5.02 -34.71
C THR A 335 21.57 -5.55 -33.56
N GLU A 336 22.17 -4.69 -32.75
CA GLU A 336 22.96 -5.09 -31.58
C GLU A 336 22.07 -5.37 -30.37
N ARG A 337 21.01 -4.58 -30.14
CA ARG A 337 20.00 -4.90 -29.12
C ARG A 337 19.32 -6.24 -29.39
N GLU A 338 19.07 -6.59 -30.65
CA GLU A 338 18.59 -7.94 -31.00
C GLU A 338 19.60 -9.04 -30.61
N ARG A 339 20.92 -8.84 -30.80
CA ARG A 339 21.94 -9.79 -30.31
C ARG A 339 21.94 -9.91 -28.79
N ILE A 340 21.89 -8.79 -28.08
CA ILE A 340 21.83 -8.76 -26.62
C ILE A 340 20.55 -9.45 -26.12
N PHE A 341 19.39 -9.19 -26.74
CA PHE A 341 18.10 -9.79 -26.43
C PHE A 341 18.10 -11.32 -26.63
N GLN A 342 18.60 -11.81 -27.76
CA GLN A 342 18.72 -13.25 -27.99
C GLN A 342 19.75 -13.92 -27.07
N ALA A 343 20.81 -13.21 -26.64
CA ALA A 343 21.75 -13.72 -25.64
C ALA A 343 21.09 -13.88 -24.25
N HIS A 344 20.29 -12.90 -23.80
CA HIS A 344 19.50 -13.01 -22.57
C HIS A 344 18.50 -14.17 -22.65
N ALA A 345 17.81 -14.32 -23.78
CA ALA A 345 16.84 -15.40 -23.98
C ALA A 345 17.52 -16.77 -23.93
N ASN A 346 18.59 -16.97 -24.71
CA ASN A 346 19.34 -18.24 -24.73
C ASN A 346 19.94 -18.59 -23.37
N TYR A 347 20.52 -17.62 -22.64
CA TYR A 347 21.02 -17.84 -21.28
C TYR A 347 19.90 -18.29 -20.33
N GLN A 348 18.78 -17.57 -20.28
CA GLN A 348 17.74 -17.85 -19.29
C GLN A 348 16.97 -19.14 -19.59
N ILE A 349 16.67 -19.42 -20.88
CA ILE A 349 16.15 -20.72 -21.32
C ILE A 349 17.17 -21.82 -20.96
N GLY A 350 18.46 -21.56 -21.14
CA GLY A 350 19.55 -22.45 -20.77
C GLY A 350 19.66 -22.76 -19.28
N VAL A 351 19.44 -21.78 -18.39
CA VAL A 351 19.34 -22.00 -16.93
C VAL A 351 18.20 -22.97 -16.63
N MET A 352 17.01 -22.76 -17.20
CA MET A 352 15.85 -23.63 -16.99
C MET A 352 16.07 -25.03 -17.58
N TRP A 353 16.73 -25.13 -18.74
CA TRP A 353 17.12 -26.40 -19.35
C TRP A 353 18.18 -27.16 -18.52
N PHE A 354 19.18 -26.47 -17.99
CA PHE A 354 20.21 -27.04 -17.12
C PHE A 354 19.58 -27.61 -15.85
N LEU A 355 18.73 -26.84 -15.17
CA LEU A 355 17.98 -27.28 -13.98
C LEU A 355 17.06 -28.48 -14.27
N ALA A 356 16.50 -28.56 -15.48
CA ALA A 356 15.65 -29.67 -15.90
C ALA A 356 16.44 -30.95 -16.28
N ASN A 357 17.66 -30.84 -16.78
CA ASN A 357 18.32 -31.94 -17.52
C ASN A 357 19.75 -32.30 -17.08
N SER A 358 20.55 -31.39 -16.51
CA SER A 358 21.96 -31.67 -16.16
C SER A 358 22.07 -32.70 -15.04
N ASP A 359 22.96 -33.70 -15.14
CA ASP A 359 23.21 -34.68 -14.07
C ASP A 359 23.99 -34.09 -12.87
N ARG A 360 24.51 -32.85 -13.00
CA ARG A 360 25.10 -32.09 -11.88
C ARG A 360 24.04 -31.45 -10.98
N VAL A 361 22.76 -31.48 -11.37
CA VAL A 361 21.63 -31.05 -10.54
C VAL A 361 21.00 -32.29 -9.87
N PRO A 362 20.92 -32.36 -8.52
CA PRO A 362 20.36 -33.53 -7.84
C PRO A 362 18.92 -33.85 -8.27
N GLU A 363 18.64 -35.14 -8.53
CA GLU A 363 17.38 -35.60 -9.14
C GLU A 363 16.09 -35.10 -8.44
N PRO A 364 16.00 -34.98 -7.09
CA PRO A 364 14.81 -34.40 -6.46
C PRO A 364 14.44 -33.01 -6.99
N TYR A 365 15.43 -32.17 -7.29
CA TYR A 365 15.21 -30.83 -7.87
C TYR A 365 14.83 -30.92 -9.35
N ARG A 366 15.48 -31.79 -10.14
CA ARG A 366 15.12 -32.00 -11.56
C ARG A 366 13.68 -32.50 -11.72
N SER A 367 13.30 -33.48 -10.90
CA SER A 367 11.92 -33.98 -10.79
C SER A 367 10.94 -32.97 -10.14
N GLN A 368 11.41 -31.82 -9.65
CA GLN A 368 10.57 -30.68 -9.26
C GLN A 368 10.45 -29.67 -10.41
N ILE A 369 11.54 -29.37 -11.12
CA ILE A 369 11.57 -28.54 -12.33
C ILE A 369 10.62 -29.08 -13.40
N ARG A 370 10.74 -30.38 -13.74
CA ARG A 370 10.00 -31.06 -14.82
C ARG A 370 8.46 -31.11 -14.62
N LYS A 371 7.95 -30.58 -13.51
CA LYS A 371 6.51 -30.40 -13.23
C LYS A 371 5.99 -29.03 -13.66
N TRP A 372 6.88 -28.11 -14.01
CA TRP A 372 6.59 -26.79 -14.54
C TRP A 372 7.01 -26.70 -16.00
N GLY A 373 6.43 -25.75 -16.72
CA GLY A 373 6.80 -25.44 -18.09
C GLY A 373 6.07 -24.20 -18.61
N LEU A 374 6.28 -23.90 -19.89
CA LEU A 374 5.66 -22.73 -20.54
C LEU A 374 4.17 -23.00 -20.83
N PRO A 375 3.31 -21.97 -20.75
CA PRO A 375 1.89 -22.08 -21.12
C PRO A 375 1.72 -22.29 -22.64
N ARG A 376 0.93 -23.29 -23.04
CA ARG A 376 0.63 -23.54 -24.47
C ARG A 376 -0.24 -22.46 -25.13
N ASN A 377 -1.14 -21.86 -24.35
CA ASN A 377 -2.24 -21.02 -24.85
C ASN A 377 -2.04 -19.53 -24.53
N ASP A 378 -0.81 -19.15 -24.19
CA ASP A 378 -0.36 -17.78 -23.88
C ASP A 378 0.84 -17.48 -24.78
N TYR A 379 1.01 -16.25 -25.26
CA TYR A 379 2.01 -15.84 -26.28
C TYR A 379 2.33 -16.93 -27.34
N VAL A 380 1.31 -17.30 -28.11
CA VAL A 380 1.39 -18.43 -29.05
C VAL A 380 2.42 -18.20 -30.15
N ASP A 381 2.67 -16.95 -30.57
CA ASP A 381 3.67 -16.60 -31.58
C ASP A 381 5.12 -16.64 -31.07
N THR A 382 5.33 -16.71 -29.76
CA THR A 382 6.62 -16.95 -29.08
C THR A 382 6.61 -18.25 -28.26
N SER A 383 5.71 -19.19 -28.59
CA SER A 383 5.61 -20.53 -27.99
C SER A 383 5.48 -20.56 -26.45
N GLY A 384 4.79 -19.59 -25.85
CA GLY A 384 4.60 -19.50 -24.40
C GLY A 384 5.71 -18.77 -23.63
N TRP A 385 6.74 -18.25 -24.30
CA TRP A 385 7.73 -17.36 -23.71
C TRP A 385 7.24 -15.90 -23.76
N THR A 386 7.49 -15.09 -22.74
CA THR A 386 7.06 -13.68 -22.79
C THR A 386 7.90 -12.88 -23.80
N HIS A 387 7.26 -11.97 -24.53
CA HIS A 387 7.90 -11.16 -25.57
C HIS A 387 8.86 -10.09 -25.04
N GLN A 388 8.69 -9.67 -23.78
CA GLN A 388 9.37 -8.50 -23.22
C GLN A 388 10.58 -8.87 -22.35
N LEU A 389 11.74 -8.30 -22.68
CA LEU A 389 12.92 -8.29 -21.80
C LEU A 389 12.71 -7.24 -20.71
N TYR A 390 13.03 -7.55 -19.45
CA TYR A 390 12.98 -6.60 -18.35
C TYR A 390 14.20 -5.67 -18.39
N ILE A 391 14.08 -4.64 -19.23
CA ILE A 391 14.97 -3.49 -19.27
C ILE A 391 14.74 -2.72 -17.96
N ARG A 392 15.51 -3.05 -16.93
CA ARG A 392 15.43 -2.39 -15.62
C ARG A 392 15.93 -0.95 -15.67
N GLU A 393 16.82 -0.65 -16.63
CA GLU A 393 17.60 0.58 -16.68
C GLU A 393 18.13 0.80 -18.10
N GLY A 394 17.61 1.80 -18.82
CA GLY A 394 18.15 2.27 -20.10
C GLY A 394 19.01 3.52 -19.90
N ARG A 395 18.86 4.49 -20.80
CA ARG A 395 19.34 5.86 -20.55
C ARG A 395 18.47 6.53 -19.48
N ARG A 396 19.04 7.48 -18.74
CA ARG A 396 18.32 8.43 -17.88
C ARG A 396 18.61 9.85 -18.35
N MET A 397 17.58 10.67 -18.48
CA MET A 397 17.73 12.08 -18.86
C MET A 397 18.54 12.87 -17.81
N VAL A 398 19.20 13.96 -18.20
CA VAL A 398 19.86 14.90 -17.28
C VAL A 398 19.27 16.29 -17.50
N SER A 399 18.22 16.63 -16.75
CA SER A 399 17.50 17.91 -16.86
C SER A 399 18.07 18.99 -15.92
N ASP A 400 17.21 19.94 -15.54
CA ASP A 400 17.47 20.94 -14.50
C ASP A 400 17.07 20.44 -13.09
N TYR A 401 16.45 19.26 -12.98
CA TYR A 401 16.14 18.59 -11.70
C TYR A 401 16.29 17.07 -11.81
N VAL A 402 17.35 16.54 -11.20
CA VAL A 402 17.64 15.09 -11.17
C VAL A 402 17.07 14.51 -9.87
N MET A 403 16.22 13.49 -9.95
CA MET A 403 15.78 12.74 -8.76
C MET A 403 16.97 11.98 -8.16
N THR A 404 17.26 12.19 -6.88
CA THR A 404 18.39 11.58 -6.15
C THR A 404 17.91 10.73 -4.97
N GLN A 405 18.85 10.00 -4.36
CA GLN A 405 18.69 9.30 -3.09
C GLN A 405 17.99 10.16 -2.01
N ARG A 406 18.28 11.47 -1.92
CA ARG A 406 17.66 12.39 -0.95
C ARG A 406 16.15 12.53 -1.14
N ASN A 407 15.67 12.47 -2.38
CA ASN A 407 14.24 12.50 -2.66
C ASN A 407 13.57 11.20 -2.20
N CYS A 408 14.19 10.07 -2.49
CA CYS A 408 13.71 8.75 -2.09
C CYS A 408 13.71 8.56 -0.56
N GLN A 409 14.62 9.22 0.17
CA GLN A 409 14.71 9.19 1.64
C GLN A 409 13.93 10.31 2.35
N GLY A 410 13.29 11.22 1.59
CA GLY A 410 12.51 12.33 2.13
C GLY A 410 13.33 13.51 2.68
N ASP A 411 14.66 13.52 2.49
CA ASP A 411 15.52 14.67 2.83
C ASP A 411 15.28 15.87 1.91
N GLU A 412 14.80 15.63 0.69
CA GLU A 412 14.56 16.65 -0.33
C GLU A 412 13.20 16.42 -1.02
N VAL A 413 12.21 17.27 -0.74
CA VAL A 413 10.84 17.08 -1.23
C VAL A 413 10.54 18.08 -2.37
N PRO A 414 10.32 17.63 -3.63
CA PRO A 414 9.93 18.52 -4.71
C PRO A 414 8.53 19.11 -4.53
N GLU A 415 8.41 20.42 -4.73
CA GLU A 415 7.15 21.19 -4.68
C GLU A 415 6.22 20.86 -5.87
N ASP A 416 6.80 20.47 -7.00
CA ASP A 416 6.17 20.22 -8.30
C ASP A 416 5.79 18.74 -8.52
N SER A 417 5.21 18.09 -7.51
CA SER A 417 4.83 16.67 -7.54
C SER A 417 3.84 16.32 -8.67
N VAL A 418 4.22 15.35 -9.52
CA VAL A 418 3.34 14.76 -10.55
C VAL A 418 2.96 13.30 -10.27
N GLY A 419 3.37 12.76 -9.13
CA GLY A 419 3.04 11.40 -8.70
C GLY A 419 3.97 10.92 -7.60
N LEU A 420 3.61 9.81 -6.96
CA LEU A 420 4.38 9.23 -5.88
C LEU A 420 5.03 7.90 -6.32
N ALA A 421 6.34 7.76 -6.13
CA ALA A 421 6.98 6.46 -6.06
C ALA A 421 6.87 5.90 -4.63
N SER A 422 6.91 4.58 -4.46
CA SER A 422 6.77 3.94 -3.13
C SER A 422 7.46 2.56 -3.00
N TYR A 423 8.20 2.14 -4.02
CA TYR A 423 9.02 0.93 -3.96
C TYR A 423 10.40 1.25 -3.36
N ASN A 424 11.04 0.27 -2.73
CA ASN A 424 12.39 0.41 -2.17
C ASN A 424 13.37 1.00 -3.21
N MET A 425 14.40 1.74 -2.76
CA MET A 425 15.58 1.94 -3.59
C MET A 425 16.28 0.58 -3.74
N ASP A 426 16.02 -0.09 -4.87
CA ASP A 426 16.63 -1.36 -5.20
C ASP A 426 17.61 -1.22 -6.38
N SER A 427 18.60 -2.11 -6.41
CA SER A 427 19.42 -2.34 -7.59
C SER A 427 19.83 -3.80 -7.59
N HIS A 428 19.67 -4.45 -8.75
CA HIS A 428 20.09 -5.83 -8.96
C HIS A 428 21.62 -5.92 -9.11
N HIS A 429 22.17 -7.13 -9.17
CA HIS A 429 23.60 -7.31 -9.41
C HIS A 429 24.03 -6.65 -10.72
N CYS A 430 25.06 -5.80 -10.65
CA CYS A 430 25.68 -5.18 -11.82
C CYS A 430 26.76 -6.11 -12.39
N GLN A 431 27.51 -6.81 -11.53
CA GLN A 431 28.58 -7.73 -11.94
C GLN A 431 28.76 -8.91 -10.97
N MET A 432 29.51 -9.93 -11.42
CA MET A 432 30.19 -10.89 -10.56
C MET A 432 31.70 -10.66 -10.65
N THR A 433 32.44 -10.83 -9.56
CA THR A 433 33.88 -10.50 -9.49
C THR A 433 34.62 -11.42 -8.52
N VAL A 434 35.95 -11.50 -8.61
CA VAL A 434 36.78 -12.34 -7.74
C VAL A 434 37.27 -11.59 -6.50
N ILE A 435 36.99 -12.13 -5.31
CA ILE A 435 37.60 -11.73 -4.04
C ILE A 435 38.05 -13.00 -3.30
N ASP A 436 39.30 -13.03 -2.82
CA ASP A 436 39.87 -14.15 -2.06
C ASP A 436 39.65 -15.53 -2.73
N ASP A 437 40.06 -15.65 -4.00
CA ASP A 437 39.89 -16.84 -4.85
C ASP A 437 38.42 -17.36 -4.92
N SER A 438 37.44 -16.47 -4.72
CA SER A 438 36.00 -16.80 -4.69
C SER A 438 35.17 -15.83 -5.52
N VAL A 439 34.13 -16.30 -6.20
CA VAL A 439 33.13 -15.43 -6.85
C VAL A 439 32.33 -14.66 -5.79
N ARG A 440 32.11 -13.36 -6.02
CA ARG A 440 31.24 -12.46 -5.27
C ARG A 440 30.31 -11.70 -6.21
N ASN A 441 29.06 -11.51 -5.80
CA ASN A 441 28.16 -10.56 -6.47
C ASN A 441 28.43 -9.13 -5.98
N GLU A 442 28.23 -8.15 -6.87
CA GLU A 442 28.33 -6.71 -6.63
C GLU A 442 27.13 -6.00 -7.31
N GLY A 443 26.74 -4.84 -6.79
CA GLY A 443 25.62 -4.02 -7.29
C GLY A 443 24.36 -4.06 -6.43
N ASN A 444 24.17 -5.12 -5.64
CA ASN A 444 22.93 -5.31 -4.87
C ASN A 444 22.69 -4.18 -3.85
N VAL A 445 21.57 -3.46 -4.01
CA VAL A 445 21.08 -2.49 -3.03
C VAL A 445 19.60 -2.78 -2.76
N GLU A 446 19.19 -2.71 -1.49
CA GLU A 446 17.82 -2.92 -1.04
C GLU A 446 17.56 -2.00 0.17
N ILE A 447 17.20 -0.74 -0.08
CA ILE A 447 16.95 0.26 0.97
C ILE A 447 15.46 0.60 1.01
N PRO A 448 14.76 0.29 2.12
CA PRO A 448 13.36 0.66 2.30
C PRO A 448 13.16 2.17 2.27
N VAL A 449 12.04 2.59 1.68
CA VAL A 449 11.60 3.99 1.63
C VAL A 449 10.15 4.14 2.09
N GLU A 450 9.73 5.38 2.25
CA GLU A 450 8.33 5.81 2.26
C GLU A 450 7.85 6.13 0.83
N PRO A 451 6.55 6.35 0.62
CA PRO A 451 6.07 6.98 -0.61
C PRO A 451 6.50 8.45 -0.69
N TYR A 452 7.20 8.83 -1.76
CA TYR A 452 7.77 10.17 -1.96
C TYR A 452 7.39 10.75 -3.35
N PRO A 453 7.30 12.08 -3.48
CA PRO A 453 6.89 12.72 -4.72
C PRO A 453 7.99 12.80 -5.78
N ILE A 454 7.58 12.73 -7.04
CA ILE A 454 8.42 12.86 -8.23
C ILE A 454 8.18 14.23 -8.85
N ALA A 455 9.25 14.99 -9.07
CA ALA A 455 9.20 16.35 -9.63
C ALA A 455 8.76 16.36 -11.10
N TYR A 456 7.90 17.31 -11.48
CA TYR A 456 7.58 17.60 -12.88
C TYR A 456 8.83 17.89 -13.71
N ARG A 457 9.77 18.66 -13.14
CA ARG A 457 11.06 19.02 -13.77
C ARG A 457 11.95 17.80 -14.08
N ALA A 458 11.72 16.64 -13.47
CA ALA A 458 12.40 15.39 -13.83
C ALA A 458 11.85 14.77 -15.13
N LEU A 459 10.63 15.13 -15.55
CA LEU A 459 10.00 14.65 -16.80
C LEU A 459 10.29 15.55 -18.01
N THR A 460 10.81 16.76 -17.80
CA THR A 460 11.12 17.72 -18.87
C THR A 460 12.63 17.77 -19.16
N PRO A 461 13.06 17.77 -20.43
CA PRO A 461 14.42 18.13 -20.83
C PRO A 461 14.81 19.55 -20.37
N ARG A 462 16.10 19.91 -20.51
CA ARG A 462 16.48 21.33 -20.44
C ARG A 462 15.84 22.12 -21.57
N ARG A 463 15.49 23.37 -21.29
CA ARG A 463 14.73 24.24 -22.22
C ARG A 463 15.44 24.48 -23.55
N ASP A 464 16.76 24.67 -23.51
CA ASP A 464 17.61 24.90 -24.66
C ASP A 464 17.88 23.61 -25.47
N GLU A 465 17.81 22.45 -24.82
CA GLU A 465 17.90 21.14 -25.48
C GLU A 465 16.59 20.78 -26.20
N CYS A 466 15.44 20.74 -25.51
CA CYS A 466 14.15 20.44 -26.13
C CYS A 466 12.93 21.05 -25.41
N THR A 467 12.07 21.74 -26.16
CA THR A 467 10.90 22.50 -25.67
C THR A 467 9.56 21.78 -25.75
N ASN A 468 9.48 20.67 -26.48
CA ASN A 468 8.22 19.97 -26.76
C ASN A 468 8.32 18.43 -26.67
N LEU A 469 9.15 17.95 -25.73
CA LEU A 469 9.32 16.54 -25.40
C LEU A 469 9.14 16.34 -23.89
N LEU A 470 8.45 15.27 -23.49
CA LEU A 470 8.37 14.80 -22.10
C LEU A 470 8.84 13.35 -22.01
N VAL A 471 9.45 12.98 -20.89
CA VAL A 471 10.10 11.67 -20.69
C VAL A 471 9.60 11.02 -19.39
N PRO A 472 8.43 10.36 -19.40
CA PRO A 472 7.86 9.68 -18.22
C PRO A 472 8.59 8.39 -17.79
N VAL A 473 9.39 7.77 -18.67
CA VAL A 473 10.04 6.47 -18.39
C VAL A 473 11.54 6.65 -18.15
N ALA A 474 12.31 7.12 -19.15
CA ALA A 474 13.73 7.44 -19.03
C ALA A 474 14.01 8.78 -18.29
N LEU A 475 13.22 9.09 -17.24
CA LEU A 475 13.19 10.39 -16.56
C LEU A 475 14.51 10.76 -15.87
N SER A 476 14.65 12.04 -15.52
CA SER A 476 15.90 12.52 -14.91
C SER A 476 16.07 12.06 -13.46
N SER A 477 17.04 11.16 -13.26
CA SER A 477 17.26 10.46 -12.00
C SER A 477 18.67 9.86 -11.93
N THR A 478 19.17 9.66 -10.70
CA THR A 478 20.40 8.89 -10.44
C THR A 478 20.10 7.39 -10.53
N HIS A 479 21.11 6.54 -10.74
CA HIS A 479 20.95 5.08 -10.80
C HIS A 479 20.12 4.53 -9.62
N ILE A 480 20.47 4.94 -8.40
CA ILE A 480 19.81 4.44 -7.20
C ILE A 480 18.38 4.99 -7.00
N ALA A 481 18.13 6.25 -7.37
CA ALA A 481 16.78 6.81 -7.35
C ALA A 481 15.88 6.13 -8.40
N PHE A 482 16.43 5.89 -9.60
CA PHE A 482 15.72 5.18 -10.67
C PHE A 482 15.30 3.77 -10.25
N GLY A 483 16.13 3.07 -9.46
CA GLY A 483 15.81 1.81 -8.79
C GLY A 483 14.42 1.79 -8.13
N SER A 484 14.06 2.87 -7.43
CA SER A 484 12.76 3.03 -6.77
C SER A 484 11.64 3.52 -7.72
N ILE A 485 11.97 4.37 -8.70
CA ILE A 485 10.98 5.00 -9.59
C ILE A 485 10.51 4.06 -10.71
N ARG A 486 11.37 3.13 -11.17
CA ARG A 486 11.23 2.30 -12.40
C ARG A 486 10.09 1.25 -12.42
N MET A 487 9.05 1.44 -11.63
CA MET A 487 7.96 0.46 -11.44
C MET A 487 6.77 0.80 -12.31
N GLU A 488 6.15 -0.22 -12.92
CA GLU A 488 5.04 -0.07 -13.87
C GLU A 488 3.88 0.83 -13.38
N PRO A 489 3.40 0.76 -12.11
CA PRO A 489 2.38 1.69 -11.62
C PRO A 489 2.83 3.15 -11.62
N VAL A 490 4.10 3.40 -11.33
CA VAL A 490 4.70 4.75 -11.31
C VAL A 490 4.85 5.26 -12.74
N PHE A 491 5.36 4.43 -13.66
CA PHE A 491 5.42 4.75 -15.08
C PHE A 491 4.04 5.08 -15.68
N MET A 492 2.96 4.39 -15.28
CA MET A 492 1.59 4.77 -15.67
C MET A 492 1.20 6.18 -15.16
N LEU A 493 1.46 6.50 -13.89
CA LEU A 493 1.18 7.82 -13.30
C LEU A 493 1.97 8.94 -14.00
N LEU A 494 3.25 8.69 -14.30
CA LEU A 494 4.09 9.65 -15.02
C LEU A 494 3.66 9.80 -16.48
N GLY A 495 3.20 8.73 -17.13
CA GLY A 495 2.60 8.76 -18.47
C GLY A 495 1.33 9.62 -18.53
N GLN A 496 0.39 9.42 -17.59
CA GLN A 496 -0.80 10.27 -17.45
C GLN A 496 -0.40 11.74 -17.22
N SER A 497 0.62 11.98 -16.40
CA SER A 497 1.11 13.33 -16.09
C SER A 497 1.75 14.02 -17.30
N ALA A 498 2.60 13.30 -18.05
CA ALA A 498 3.22 13.78 -19.29
C ALA A 498 2.15 14.14 -20.34
N ALA A 499 1.14 13.29 -20.56
CA ALA A 499 0.05 13.59 -21.49
C ALA A 499 -0.78 14.80 -21.07
N THR A 500 -1.01 14.96 -19.75
CA THR A 500 -1.72 16.11 -19.19
C THR A 500 -0.95 17.41 -19.41
N ALA A 501 0.36 17.39 -19.13
CA ALA A 501 1.25 18.54 -19.31
C ALA A 501 1.47 18.89 -20.78
N ALA A 502 1.67 17.91 -21.66
CA ALA A 502 1.72 18.10 -23.11
C ALA A 502 0.45 18.80 -23.62
N THR A 503 -0.72 18.36 -23.14
CA THR A 503 -2.00 18.99 -23.50
C THR A 503 -2.10 20.43 -22.97
N HIS A 504 -1.59 20.70 -21.76
CA HIS A 504 -1.56 22.06 -21.20
C HIS A 504 -0.62 23.00 -21.96
N ALA A 505 0.53 22.49 -22.42
CA ALA A 505 1.46 23.21 -23.29
C ALA A 505 0.82 23.54 -24.65
N ILE A 506 0.07 22.61 -25.26
CA ILE A 506 -0.70 22.86 -26.50
C ILE A 506 -1.80 23.90 -26.27
N GLN A 507 -2.55 23.81 -25.17
CA GLN A 507 -3.67 24.72 -24.88
C GLN A 507 -3.22 26.15 -24.54
N SER A 508 -1.96 26.34 -24.15
CA SER A 508 -1.42 27.63 -23.71
C SER A 508 -0.37 28.21 -24.67
N ASP A 509 0.01 27.46 -25.71
CA ASP A 509 1.07 27.75 -26.70
C ASP A 509 2.43 28.06 -26.06
N VAL A 510 2.88 27.17 -25.16
CA VAL A 510 4.15 27.31 -24.41
C VAL A 510 5.03 26.07 -24.51
N ALA A 511 6.29 26.18 -24.09
CA ALA A 511 7.17 25.01 -23.94
C ALA A 511 6.71 24.16 -22.74
N VAL A 512 7.07 22.87 -22.70
CA VAL A 512 6.67 22.00 -21.58
C VAL A 512 7.18 22.51 -20.24
N GLN A 513 8.39 23.10 -20.21
CA GLN A 513 8.98 23.71 -19.01
C GLN A 513 8.20 24.93 -18.47
N ASP A 514 7.29 25.52 -19.26
CA ASP A 514 6.47 26.69 -18.87
C ASP A 514 5.07 26.33 -18.37
N VAL A 515 4.69 25.04 -18.36
CA VAL A 515 3.34 24.62 -17.95
C VAL A 515 3.10 25.02 -16.49
N PRO A 516 2.10 25.89 -16.18
CA PRO A 516 1.89 26.35 -14.82
C PRO A 516 1.51 25.19 -13.90
N TYR A 517 2.36 24.90 -12.91
CA TYR A 517 2.24 23.70 -12.09
C TYR A 517 0.90 23.64 -11.33
N ASP A 518 0.38 24.76 -10.80
CA ASP A 518 -0.92 24.77 -10.11
C ASP A 518 -2.06 24.19 -10.96
N ARG A 519 -2.08 24.53 -12.26
CA ARG A 519 -3.08 24.07 -13.22
C ARG A 519 -2.85 22.60 -13.63
N LEU A 520 -1.59 22.16 -13.69
CA LEU A 520 -1.26 20.75 -13.85
C LEU A 520 -1.74 19.96 -12.61
N ARG A 521 -1.36 20.38 -11.41
CA ARG A 521 -1.75 19.79 -10.11
C ARG A 521 -3.27 19.70 -9.97
N GLU A 522 -4.01 20.77 -10.25
CA GLU A 522 -5.48 20.80 -10.28
C GLU A 522 -6.04 19.70 -11.19
N ARG A 523 -5.52 19.59 -12.42
CA ARG A 523 -5.99 18.60 -13.39
C ARG A 523 -5.63 17.16 -13.02
N LEU A 524 -4.43 16.92 -12.49
CA LEU A 524 -4.00 15.58 -12.06
C LEU A 524 -4.83 15.08 -10.85
N LEU A 525 -5.15 15.98 -9.90
CA LEU A 525 -6.02 15.67 -8.77
C LEU A 525 -7.47 15.42 -9.22
N HIS A 526 -8.01 16.23 -10.13
CA HIS A 526 -9.31 16.00 -10.76
C HIS A 526 -9.39 14.61 -11.43
N ASP A 527 -8.33 14.22 -12.14
CA ASP A 527 -8.21 12.90 -12.79
C ASP A 527 -7.73 11.80 -11.82
N GLY A 528 -7.83 12.02 -10.51
CA GLY A 528 -7.70 11.00 -9.47
C GLY A 528 -6.28 10.53 -9.16
N GLN A 529 -5.24 11.24 -9.59
CA GLN A 529 -3.87 10.96 -9.15
C GLN A 529 -3.64 11.35 -7.69
N ILE A 530 -2.70 10.67 -7.04
CA ILE A 530 -2.21 11.01 -5.70
C ILE A 530 -0.85 11.70 -5.87
N LEU A 531 -0.71 12.91 -5.33
CA LEU A 531 0.50 13.75 -5.48
C LEU A 531 1.21 14.01 -4.14
N GLU A 532 0.55 13.76 -3.02
CA GLU A 532 1.03 14.02 -1.65
C GLU A 532 0.77 12.81 -0.76
N TYR A 533 1.75 12.38 0.04
CA TYR A 533 1.57 11.25 0.95
C TYR A 533 1.04 11.69 2.31
N ILE A 534 -0.22 11.37 2.57
CA ILE A 534 -0.93 11.62 3.85
C ILE A 534 -0.98 10.38 4.76
N GLY A 535 -0.18 9.34 4.46
CA GLY A 535 -0.09 8.13 5.26
C GLY A 535 0.86 8.25 6.46
N PRO A 536 0.87 7.25 7.36
CA PRO A 536 1.82 7.21 8.47
C PRO A 536 3.24 7.00 7.96
N ARG A 537 4.13 7.94 8.25
CA ARG A 537 5.55 7.89 7.92
C ARG A 537 6.26 6.69 8.59
N ARG A 538 7.25 6.12 7.91
CA ARG A 538 8.11 5.02 8.37
C ARG A 538 9.41 5.61 8.90
N HIS A 539 9.42 5.94 10.18
CA HIS A 539 10.59 6.38 10.95
C HIS A 539 11.89 5.64 10.59
N ARG A 540 13.03 6.36 10.63
CA ARG A 540 14.28 5.95 10.00
C ARG A 540 14.87 4.68 10.64
N GLY A 541 14.66 3.55 9.97
CA GLY A 541 15.10 2.23 10.41
C GLY A 541 14.00 1.44 11.12
N GLY A 542 13.74 0.21 10.67
CA GLY A 542 12.63 -0.63 11.15
C GLY A 542 12.82 -1.25 12.55
N GLY A 543 13.02 -0.43 13.57
CA GLY A 543 13.12 -0.84 14.98
C GLY A 543 11.94 -0.36 15.83
N THR A 544 11.57 -1.11 16.87
CA THR A 544 10.46 -0.78 17.77
C THR A 544 10.96 -0.22 19.11
N GLY A 545 11.27 1.08 19.16
CA GLY A 545 11.52 1.80 20.42
C GLY A 545 10.23 2.33 21.07
N ILE A 546 10.38 3.27 21.99
CA ILE A 546 9.28 3.96 22.68
C ILE A 546 8.78 5.09 21.77
N ASP A 547 7.48 5.12 21.45
CA ASP A 547 6.89 6.23 20.68
C ASP A 547 6.97 7.54 21.49
N ALA A 548 7.68 8.54 20.95
CA ALA A 548 7.80 9.87 21.57
C ALA A 548 6.42 10.50 21.88
N LYS A 549 5.39 10.23 21.07
CA LYS A 549 4.02 10.75 21.24
C LYS A 549 3.24 10.02 22.34
N SER A 550 3.74 8.90 22.86
CA SER A 550 3.17 8.18 24.00
C SER A 550 3.69 8.68 25.35
N LEU A 551 4.68 9.57 25.34
CA LEU A 551 5.35 10.10 26.53
C LEU A 551 4.76 11.47 26.94
N PRO A 552 4.73 11.81 28.24
CA PRO A 552 4.26 13.10 28.72
C PRO A 552 5.29 14.22 28.51
N GLY A 553 4.80 15.45 28.33
CA GLY A 553 5.61 16.66 28.13
C GLY A 553 5.95 16.93 26.66
N VAL A 554 7.02 17.71 26.42
CA VAL A 554 7.63 17.85 25.10
C VAL A 554 8.81 16.88 25.02
N ILE A 555 8.89 16.09 23.94
CA ILE A 555 9.98 15.16 23.68
C ILE A 555 10.68 15.60 22.39
N VAL A 556 12.00 15.56 22.39
CA VAL A 556 12.86 15.72 21.21
C VAL A 556 13.67 14.43 21.08
N ASP A 557 13.48 13.73 19.96
CA ASP A 557 14.12 12.43 19.63
C ASP A 557 15.50 12.65 18.98
N ASP A 558 16.28 11.59 18.72
CA ASP A 558 17.56 11.72 18.01
C ASP A 558 17.40 12.07 16.52
N ASP A 559 16.29 11.62 15.91
CA ASP A 559 15.82 12.05 14.59
C ASP A 559 15.50 13.58 14.53
N ASP A 560 15.19 14.23 15.66
CA ASP A 560 14.85 15.67 15.77
C ASP A 560 16.02 16.54 16.32
N ALA A 561 17.21 15.96 16.56
CA ALA A 561 18.33 16.64 17.20
C ALA A 561 19.33 17.26 16.21
N GLU A 562 19.95 18.39 16.60
CA GLU A 562 21.10 18.94 15.86
C GLU A 562 22.36 18.11 16.17
N LEU A 563 22.73 17.22 15.24
CA LEU A 563 23.87 16.32 15.37
C LEU A 563 25.12 16.88 14.68
N ILE A 564 26.12 17.26 15.48
CA ILE A 564 27.43 17.75 15.04
C ILE A 564 28.47 16.66 15.29
N GLY A 565 29.30 16.36 14.29
CA GLY A 565 30.34 15.32 14.35
C GLY A 565 29.89 13.95 13.83
N PRO A 566 30.81 12.96 13.76
CA PRO A 566 30.58 11.65 13.12
C PRO A 566 29.74 10.68 13.98
N TRP A 567 28.49 11.05 14.26
CA TRP A 567 27.50 10.21 14.94
C TRP A 567 27.13 8.96 14.12
N GLN A 568 26.88 7.85 14.80
CA GLN A 568 26.52 6.56 14.20
C GLN A 568 25.17 6.07 14.75
N THR A 569 24.18 5.91 13.87
CA THR A 569 22.82 5.46 14.21
C THR A 569 22.76 3.96 14.49
N ASN A 570 21.98 3.54 15.48
CA ASN A 570 21.87 2.17 15.94
C ASN A 570 20.44 1.86 16.43
N ASN A 571 19.98 0.61 16.31
CA ASN A 571 18.62 0.18 16.68
C ASN A 571 18.56 -1.15 17.45
N VAL A 572 19.68 -1.61 18.02
CA VAL A 572 19.80 -2.94 18.65
C VAL A 572 19.53 -2.90 20.16
N THR A 573 19.84 -1.80 20.84
CA THR A 573 19.79 -1.70 22.31
C THR A 573 18.50 -1.01 22.79
N HIS A 574 18.04 -1.37 23.98
CA HIS A 574 16.84 -0.84 24.64
C HIS A 574 17.12 -0.57 26.15
N PRO A 575 16.34 0.27 26.84
CA PRO A 575 15.30 1.16 26.30
C PRO A 575 15.91 2.24 25.39
N ARG A 576 15.08 2.76 24.49
CA ARG A 576 15.33 3.91 23.63
C ARG A 576 13.99 4.51 23.21
N VAL A 577 13.96 5.79 22.91
CA VAL A 577 12.84 6.43 22.20
C VAL A 577 13.03 6.23 20.69
N GLY A 578 12.01 6.53 19.89
CA GLY A 578 12.14 6.53 18.43
C GLY A 578 12.38 5.15 17.80
N PRO A 579 12.83 5.10 16.53
CA PRO A 579 13.30 3.88 15.89
C PRO A 579 14.72 3.49 16.37
N THR A 580 15.53 4.46 16.79
CA THR A 580 16.99 4.44 16.84
C THR A 580 17.57 5.12 18.08
N TYR A 581 18.90 5.13 18.18
CA TYR A 581 19.69 6.06 18.98
C TYR A 581 21.02 6.31 18.24
N VAL A 582 21.71 7.42 18.51
CA VAL A 582 23.04 7.69 17.96
C VAL A 582 24.16 7.49 18.99
N HIS A 583 25.33 7.04 18.52
CA HIS A 583 26.53 6.91 19.34
C HIS A 583 27.78 7.46 18.67
N ASP A 584 28.72 7.96 19.48
CA ASP A 584 29.97 8.59 19.03
C ASP A 584 31.05 7.60 18.52
N GLY A 585 30.68 6.33 18.31
CA GLY A 585 31.60 5.23 17.98
C GLY A 585 32.65 4.90 19.06
N ASN A 586 32.67 5.63 20.19
CA ASN A 586 33.82 5.80 21.08
C ASN A 586 35.11 6.25 20.37
N ASP A 587 34.98 7.07 19.32
CA ASP A 587 36.07 7.74 18.62
C ASP A 587 35.86 9.28 18.67
N ALA A 588 36.65 10.06 17.92
CA ALA A 588 36.43 11.50 17.67
C ALA A 588 36.13 12.32 18.95
N LYS A 589 36.89 12.08 20.03
CA LYS A 589 36.62 12.62 21.37
C LYS A 589 36.80 14.13 21.43
N GLY A 590 35.69 14.85 21.61
CA GLY A 590 35.61 16.31 21.62
C GLY A 590 34.94 16.91 20.38
N GLU A 591 34.68 16.09 19.35
CA GLU A 591 34.08 16.50 18.08
C GLU A 591 32.57 16.20 17.98
N CYS A 592 32.07 15.20 18.72
CA CYS A 592 30.65 14.84 18.68
C CYS A 592 29.84 15.63 19.72
N VAL A 593 28.81 16.32 19.25
CA VAL A 593 27.82 17.06 20.03
C VAL A 593 26.42 16.75 19.47
N ALA A 594 25.45 16.47 20.34
CA ALA A 594 24.05 16.28 20.00
C ALA A 594 23.21 17.30 20.78
N LYS A 595 22.52 18.20 20.08
CA LYS A 595 21.83 19.35 20.65
C LYS A 595 20.33 19.28 20.39
N PHE A 596 19.59 18.97 21.45
CA PHE A 596 18.14 18.88 21.50
C PHE A 596 17.58 20.26 21.83
N THR A 597 16.72 20.80 20.97
CA THR A 597 16.12 22.14 21.17
C THR A 597 14.59 22.03 21.06
N ALA A 598 13.88 22.53 22.07
CA ALA A 598 12.42 22.52 22.12
C ALA A 598 11.85 23.93 22.15
N GLN A 599 10.64 24.08 21.62
CA GLN A 599 9.70 25.11 22.07
C GLN A 599 8.82 24.48 23.14
N VAL A 600 8.68 25.12 24.30
CA VAL A 600 7.78 24.63 25.37
C VAL A 600 6.43 25.35 25.27
N PRO A 601 5.29 24.72 25.59
CA PRO A 601 3.97 25.30 25.31
C PRO A 601 3.69 26.61 26.04
N GLU A 602 4.20 26.74 27.27
CA GLU A 602 4.09 27.92 28.11
C GLU A 602 5.38 28.10 28.94
N PRO A 603 5.87 29.35 29.15
CA PRO A 603 6.98 29.63 30.06
C PRO A 603 6.67 29.13 31.48
N GLY A 604 7.57 28.35 32.08
CA GLY A 604 7.26 27.64 33.33
C GLY A 604 8.39 26.80 33.90
N LEU A 605 8.08 26.03 34.94
CA LEU A 605 9.00 25.06 35.56
C LEU A 605 8.82 23.69 34.89
N TYR A 606 9.90 23.13 34.35
CA TYR A 606 9.90 21.81 33.69
C TYR A 606 10.89 20.86 34.37
N GLU A 607 10.52 19.58 34.50
CA GLU A 607 11.48 18.52 34.79
C GLU A 607 12.15 18.07 33.49
N VAL A 608 13.48 18.17 33.44
CA VAL A 608 14.31 17.79 32.28
C VAL A 608 14.83 16.38 32.49
N ARG A 609 14.55 15.49 31.55
CA ARG A 609 14.95 14.08 31.60
C ARG A 609 15.61 13.69 30.28
N VAL A 610 16.60 12.78 30.33
CA VAL A 610 17.34 12.32 29.15
C VAL A 610 17.36 10.79 29.10
N SER A 611 17.02 10.24 27.96
CA SER A 611 17.04 8.80 27.70
C SER A 611 18.43 8.33 27.23
N TRP A 612 18.74 7.06 27.45
CA TRP A 612 19.80 6.33 26.74
C TRP A 612 19.72 4.81 27.03
N PRO A 613 20.07 3.95 26.06
CA PRO A 613 20.31 2.52 26.28
C PRO A 613 21.61 2.25 27.06
N PRO A 614 21.53 1.73 28.30
CA PRO A 614 22.68 1.54 29.17
C PRO A 614 23.52 0.33 28.78
N ASN A 615 24.84 0.42 28.95
CA ASN A 615 25.78 -0.68 28.73
C ASN A 615 27.05 -0.52 29.57
N ALA A 616 27.73 -1.61 29.89
CA ALA A 616 29.03 -1.57 30.58
C ALA A 616 30.12 -0.80 29.80
N ASN A 617 30.01 -0.69 28.47
CA ASN A 617 30.94 0.05 27.62
C ASN A 617 30.69 1.57 27.52
N ARG A 618 29.58 2.09 28.09
CA ARG A 618 29.31 3.53 28.06
C ARG A 618 30.27 4.33 28.93
N ALA A 619 30.43 5.60 28.62
CA ALA A 619 31.14 6.56 29.45
C ALA A 619 30.47 6.72 30.83
N THR A 620 31.30 6.98 31.83
CA THR A 620 30.88 7.26 33.22
C THR A 620 30.85 8.75 33.55
N ASN A 621 31.29 9.58 32.61
CA ASN A 621 31.53 11.01 32.80
C ASN A 621 31.03 11.86 31.62
N VAL A 622 29.87 11.54 31.04
CA VAL A 622 29.30 12.28 29.91
C VAL A 622 28.89 13.69 30.36
N PRO A 623 29.44 14.77 29.79
CA PRO A 623 28.94 16.12 30.00
C PRO A 623 27.61 16.32 29.26
N ILE A 624 26.60 16.81 30.00
CA ILE A 624 25.34 17.30 29.45
C ILE A 624 25.15 18.74 29.92
N THR A 625 24.92 19.66 28.99
CA THR A 625 24.68 21.09 29.27
C THR A 625 23.21 21.43 29.03
N ILE A 626 22.56 22.08 30.00
CA ILE A 626 21.17 22.51 29.93
C ILE A 626 21.16 24.03 29.81
N GLY A 627 20.60 24.58 28.73
CA GLY A 627 20.56 26.02 28.46
C GLY A 627 19.15 26.61 28.60
N PHE A 628 19.04 27.69 29.37
CA PHE A 628 17.78 28.35 29.75
C PHE A 628 18.00 29.87 29.88
N ASP A 629 17.16 30.69 29.25
CA ASP A 629 16.99 32.15 29.42
C ASP A 629 18.29 32.97 29.70
N GLY A 630 19.36 32.69 28.95
CA GLY A 630 20.63 33.42 29.02
C GLY A 630 21.69 32.85 29.98
N ASP A 631 21.41 31.74 30.66
CA ASP A 631 22.34 30.99 31.51
C ASP A 631 22.44 29.51 31.06
N GLN A 632 23.41 28.78 31.60
CA GLN A 632 23.63 27.37 31.28
C GLN A 632 24.16 26.58 32.48
N LYS A 633 23.70 25.34 32.62
CA LYS A 633 24.17 24.43 33.67
C LYS A 633 24.68 23.12 33.08
N GLN A 634 25.97 22.85 33.28
CA GLN A 634 26.57 21.57 32.94
C GLN A 634 26.43 20.56 34.10
N ILE A 635 26.12 19.32 33.75
CA ILE A 635 26.01 18.17 34.64
C ILE A 635 26.82 17.02 34.03
N THR A 636 27.39 16.15 34.87
CA THR A 636 28.14 14.96 34.43
C THR A 636 27.37 13.70 34.81
N VAL A 637 27.09 12.82 33.83
CA VAL A 637 26.30 11.60 34.04
C VAL A 637 27.05 10.33 33.63
N SER A 638 26.65 9.20 34.23
CA SER A 638 27.16 7.87 33.88
C SER A 638 26.11 7.09 33.08
N GLN A 639 26.34 6.90 31.79
CA GLN A 639 25.42 6.21 30.88
C GLN A 639 25.45 4.67 31.02
N ARG A 640 26.20 4.12 31.99
CA ARG A 640 26.24 2.67 32.29
C ARG A 640 24.98 2.14 32.97
N THR A 641 24.12 3.03 33.44
CA THR A 641 22.84 2.77 34.11
C THR A 641 21.79 3.71 33.52
N SER A 642 20.51 3.32 33.54
CA SER A 642 19.41 4.18 33.08
C SER A 642 18.20 4.06 34.01
N GLY A 643 17.23 4.96 33.87
CA GLY A 643 15.97 4.96 34.61
C GLY A 643 15.13 3.70 34.37
N LYS A 644 14.18 3.39 35.26
CA LYS A 644 13.29 2.22 35.12
C LYS A 644 12.37 2.29 33.90
N ASP A 645 12.08 3.50 33.45
CA ASP A 645 11.32 3.88 32.25
C ASP A 645 12.24 4.34 31.10
N GLY A 646 13.56 4.13 31.21
CA GLY A 646 14.57 4.58 30.25
C GLY A 646 15.06 6.02 30.42
N PHE A 647 14.35 6.86 31.19
CA PHE A 647 14.65 8.29 31.32
C PHE A 647 15.31 8.66 32.65
N ASN A 648 16.36 9.47 32.57
CA ASN A 648 17.19 9.90 33.68
C ASN A 648 16.94 11.39 33.94
N SER A 649 16.41 11.73 35.12
CA SER A 649 16.14 13.13 35.48
C SER A 649 17.44 13.90 35.73
N LEU A 650 17.56 15.06 35.10
CA LEU A 650 18.66 16.02 35.31
C LEU A 650 18.26 17.14 36.29
N GLY A 651 17.05 17.08 36.84
CA GLY A 651 16.47 18.09 37.73
C GLY A 651 15.41 18.96 37.05
N ARG A 652 14.99 20.00 37.75
CA ARG A 652 13.91 20.92 37.33
C ARG A 652 14.48 22.31 37.05
N TYR A 653 14.03 22.92 35.97
CA TYR A 653 14.55 24.17 35.42
C TYR A 653 13.40 25.06 34.93
N HIS A 654 13.55 26.37 35.10
CA HIS A 654 12.65 27.33 34.46
C HIS A 654 13.11 27.58 33.02
N PHE A 655 12.15 27.67 32.10
CA PHE A 655 12.37 28.06 30.71
C PHE A 655 11.37 29.15 30.33
N GLY A 656 11.78 30.05 29.44
CA GLY A 656 10.90 30.89 28.64
C GLY A 656 10.17 30.07 27.57
N GLU A 657 10.09 30.59 26.35
CA GLU A 657 9.44 29.88 25.23
C GLU A 657 10.29 28.73 24.66
N SER A 658 11.61 28.71 24.92
CA SER A 658 12.53 27.71 24.38
C SER A 658 13.43 27.07 25.43
N ALA A 659 13.67 25.77 25.28
CA ALA A 659 14.50 24.94 26.14
C ALA A 659 15.57 24.21 25.32
N SER A 660 16.76 23.98 25.89
CA SER A 660 17.85 23.31 25.18
C SER A 660 18.67 22.38 26.07
N VAL A 661 19.09 21.24 25.50
CA VAL A 661 19.99 20.26 26.13
C VAL A 661 21.02 19.79 25.12
N GLU A 662 22.29 19.86 25.49
CA GLU A 662 23.45 19.47 24.68
C GLU A 662 24.18 18.30 25.33
N ILE A 663 24.42 17.21 24.58
CA ILE A 663 25.23 16.06 25.01
C ILE A 663 26.52 16.07 24.20
N SER A 664 27.69 16.07 24.85
CA SER A 664 29.00 16.07 24.16
C SER A 664 29.86 14.86 24.54
N ASN A 665 30.71 14.40 23.62
CA ASN A 665 31.69 13.35 23.91
C ASN A 665 33.06 13.84 24.41
N ARG A 666 33.23 15.15 24.64
CA ARG A 666 34.49 15.74 25.14
C ARG A 666 34.94 15.14 26.48
N ASP A 667 36.22 14.76 26.55
CA ASP A 667 36.89 14.16 27.71
C ASP A 667 36.23 12.89 28.29
N THR A 668 35.40 12.18 27.50
CA THR A 668 34.64 11.00 27.96
C THR A 668 35.41 9.68 27.92
N ASN A 669 35.14 8.80 28.89
CA ASN A 669 35.87 7.54 29.10
C ASN A 669 35.17 6.25 28.61
N GLY A 670 34.32 6.36 27.58
CA GLY A 670 33.62 5.25 26.94
C GLY A 670 32.64 5.74 25.88
N TYR A 671 31.79 4.85 25.34
CA TYR A 671 30.77 5.23 24.34
C TYR A 671 29.82 6.29 24.90
N VAL A 672 29.52 7.31 24.09
CA VAL A 672 28.57 8.37 24.40
C VAL A 672 27.36 8.23 23.50
N ILE A 673 26.18 8.30 24.11
CA ILE A 673 24.88 8.04 23.50
C ILE A 673 24.02 9.30 23.56
N ALA A 674 23.31 9.58 22.47
CA ALA A 674 22.19 10.49 22.44
C ALA A 674 20.96 9.73 21.89
N ASP A 675 19.80 9.97 22.48
CA ASP A 675 18.60 9.13 22.32
C ASP A 675 17.35 10.03 22.31
N ALA A 676 16.94 10.57 23.45
CA ALA A 676 15.92 11.61 23.50
C ALA A 676 16.02 12.48 24.76
N VAL A 677 15.43 13.67 24.68
CA VAL A 677 15.27 14.62 25.80
C VAL A 677 13.78 14.90 26.00
N GLN A 678 13.33 14.86 27.26
CA GLN A 678 11.95 15.05 27.68
C GLN A 678 11.86 16.24 28.66
N PHE A 679 10.94 17.15 28.39
CA PHE A 679 10.61 18.33 29.19
C PHE A 679 9.17 18.20 29.71
N ILE A 680 9.00 17.80 30.97
CA ILE A 680 7.67 17.61 31.57
C ILE A 680 7.27 18.89 32.34
N PRO A 681 6.16 19.58 32.02
CA PRO A 681 5.70 20.73 32.80
C PRO A 681 5.31 20.30 34.22
N VAL A 682 5.77 21.03 35.23
CA VAL A 682 5.41 20.79 36.63
C VAL A 682 4.13 21.56 36.93
N GLY A 683 3.01 20.83 37.03
CA GLY A 683 1.68 21.42 37.16
C GLY A 683 1.42 22.09 38.51
N ASP A 684 0.39 22.93 38.52
CA ASP A 684 -0.05 23.73 39.67
C ASP A 684 -0.36 22.90 40.93
N ASP A 685 -0.84 21.67 40.77
CA ASP A 685 -1.10 20.77 41.90
C ASP A 685 0.17 20.06 42.43
N ASP A 686 1.19 19.86 41.59
CA ASP A 686 2.53 19.45 42.04
C ASP A 686 3.25 20.61 42.74
N LEU A 687 3.05 21.85 42.30
CA LEU A 687 3.49 23.05 43.02
C LEU A 687 2.79 23.17 44.38
N LYS A 688 1.47 22.94 44.46
CA LYS A 688 0.75 22.85 45.75
C LYS A 688 1.25 21.68 46.61
N SER A 689 1.75 20.59 46.04
CA SER A 689 2.40 19.52 46.82
C SER A 689 3.67 19.99 47.55
N LEU A 690 4.35 21.00 47.00
CA LEU A 690 5.52 21.66 47.60
C LEU A 690 5.13 22.81 48.54
N GLU A 691 4.08 23.58 48.22
CA GLU A 691 3.59 24.68 49.08
C GLU A 691 2.84 24.20 50.34
N ASN A 692 2.50 22.91 50.45
CA ASN A 692 1.85 22.34 51.64
C ASN A 692 2.74 22.34 52.91
N GLU A 693 4.03 22.74 52.83
CA GLU A 693 4.82 23.08 54.03
C GLU A 693 4.49 24.48 54.60
N THR A 694 3.83 25.37 53.84
CA THR A 694 3.56 26.78 54.22
C THR A 694 2.14 27.25 53.89
N GLY A 695 1.12 26.49 54.31
CA GLY A 695 -0.28 26.75 53.93
C GLY A 695 -0.95 27.97 54.57
N LEU A 696 -1.90 28.56 53.83
CA LEU A 696 -2.95 29.46 54.33
C LEU A 696 -4.20 29.38 53.41
N LYS A 697 -5.33 29.97 53.82
CA LYS A 697 -6.63 29.96 53.10
C LYS A 697 -7.02 31.37 52.71
N ASP A 698 -7.72 31.58 51.57
CA ASP A 698 -9.18 31.72 51.54
C ASP A 698 -9.74 31.77 50.08
N LYS A 699 -11.04 32.00 49.92
CA LYS A 699 -11.80 32.00 48.64
C LYS A 699 -11.71 33.32 47.87
N GLN A 700 -11.96 33.29 46.55
CA GLN A 700 -13.16 33.93 45.95
C GLN A 700 -13.43 33.53 44.48
N GLU A 701 -14.67 33.79 44.02
CA GLU A 701 -15.15 33.57 42.64
C GLU A 701 -15.06 34.86 41.82
N THR A 702 -14.75 34.77 40.52
CA THR A 702 -15.18 35.75 39.50
C THR A 702 -15.35 35.10 38.12
N ASN A 703 -16.55 35.18 37.54
CA ASN A 703 -16.79 34.89 36.13
C ASN A 703 -16.31 36.04 35.23
N VAL A 704 -15.72 35.72 34.08
CA VAL A 704 -15.68 36.55 32.87
C VAL A 704 -16.00 35.63 31.68
N ALA A 705 -16.66 36.15 30.64
CA ALA A 705 -17.45 35.35 29.69
C ALA A 705 -16.73 34.93 28.39
N ASP A 706 -17.31 33.94 27.70
CA ASP A 706 -16.91 33.39 26.41
C ASP A 706 -16.79 34.42 25.26
N PRO A 707 -15.84 34.20 24.33
CA PRO A 707 -15.87 34.73 22.98
C PRO A 707 -16.21 33.65 21.93
N ALA A 708 -17.51 33.54 21.60
CA ALA A 708 -18.08 33.03 20.35
C ALA A 708 -17.86 31.56 19.93
N GLU A 709 -18.97 30.83 19.77
CA GLU A 709 -19.05 29.53 19.11
C GLU A 709 -18.73 29.61 17.60
N THR A 710 -18.05 28.59 17.08
CA THR A 710 -18.21 28.15 15.69
C THR A 710 -18.81 26.73 15.69
N SER A 711 -19.89 26.53 14.94
CA SER A 711 -20.82 25.41 15.17
C SER A 711 -20.28 24.02 14.79
N HIS A 712 -20.01 23.19 15.80
CA HIS A 712 -19.88 21.74 15.61
C HIS A 712 -21.27 21.11 15.40
N ASN A 713 -21.71 21.02 14.14
CA ASN A 713 -23.00 20.43 13.78
C ASN A 713 -22.93 18.89 13.55
N THR A 714 -21.73 18.32 13.71
CA THR A 714 -21.40 16.90 13.46
C THR A 714 -21.83 16.01 14.63
N PRO A 715 -22.63 14.95 14.41
CA PRO A 715 -23.17 14.13 15.49
C PRO A 715 -22.18 13.04 15.97
N ASN A 716 -22.17 12.75 17.27
CA ASN A 716 -21.58 11.52 17.79
C ASN A 716 -22.41 10.31 17.34
N ILE A 717 -21.79 9.14 17.20
CA ILE A 717 -22.46 7.92 16.76
C ILE A 717 -22.10 6.75 17.70
N LEU A 718 -23.11 6.17 18.34
CA LEU A 718 -22.97 5.00 19.20
C LEU A 718 -23.78 3.84 18.61
N LEU A 719 -23.09 2.80 18.14
CA LEU A 719 -23.70 1.59 17.60
C LEU A 719 -23.55 0.42 18.59
N LEU A 720 -24.69 -0.01 19.15
CA LEU A 720 -24.83 -1.21 19.99
C LEU A 720 -25.30 -2.37 19.10
N PHE A 721 -24.41 -3.32 18.82
CA PHE A 721 -24.63 -4.37 17.82
C PHE A 721 -24.64 -5.76 18.46
N ALA A 722 -25.83 -6.33 18.66
CA ALA A 722 -26.07 -7.56 19.41
C ALA A 722 -25.78 -8.83 18.58
N ASP A 723 -25.30 -9.88 19.24
CA ASP A 723 -24.79 -11.10 18.60
C ASP A 723 -25.77 -12.27 18.79
N ASP A 724 -26.39 -12.77 17.72
CA ASP A 724 -27.53 -13.72 17.73
C ASP A 724 -28.84 -13.19 18.36
N LEU A 725 -29.31 -12.02 17.93
CA LEU A 725 -30.53 -11.40 18.45
C LEU A 725 -31.57 -11.15 17.34
N GLY A 726 -32.55 -12.04 17.22
CA GLY A 726 -33.75 -11.83 16.40
C GLY A 726 -34.79 -10.93 17.09
N TYR A 727 -35.70 -10.36 16.31
CA TYR A 727 -36.67 -9.37 16.80
C TYR A 727 -37.67 -9.95 17.82
N GLU A 728 -37.88 -11.27 17.83
CA GLU A 728 -38.86 -11.93 18.70
C GLU A 728 -38.49 -11.88 20.19
N THR A 729 -37.27 -11.45 20.48
CA THR A 729 -36.67 -11.44 21.81
C THR A 729 -36.95 -10.18 22.63
N LEU A 730 -37.53 -9.13 22.03
CA LEU A 730 -37.70 -7.81 22.65
C LEU A 730 -39.18 -7.45 22.87
N GLY A 731 -39.49 -6.88 24.03
CA GLY A 731 -40.83 -6.42 24.41
C GLY A 731 -41.41 -5.41 23.42
N CYS A 732 -40.61 -4.42 23.00
CA CYS A 732 -41.05 -3.41 22.02
C CYS A 732 -41.35 -3.97 20.62
N TYR A 733 -40.93 -5.20 20.31
CA TYR A 733 -41.31 -5.92 19.07
C TYR A 733 -42.51 -6.85 19.26
N GLY A 734 -43.15 -6.83 20.44
CA GLY A 734 -44.27 -7.68 20.81
C GLY A 734 -43.84 -9.06 21.33
N GLY A 735 -42.55 -9.26 21.65
CA GLY A 735 -42.06 -10.50 22.28
C GLY A 735 -42.50 -10.61 23.74
N GLN A 736 -42.95 -11.80 24.16
CA GLN A 736 -43.60 -12.00 25.46
C GLN A 736 -42.77 -12.82 26.48
N ASP A 737 -41.70 -13.49 26.04
CA ASP A 737 -40.95 -14.44 26.89
C ASP A 737 -39.84 -13.80 27.74
N TYR A 738 -39.34 -12.63 27.36
CA TYR A 738 -38.21 -11.94 28.00
C TYR A 738 -38.54 -10.47 28.29
N ALA A 739 -37.97 -9.91 29.35
CA ALA A 739 -38.17 -8.51 29.74
C ALA A 739 -36.97 -7.65 29.30
N THR A 740 -37.22 -6.59 28.53
CA THR A 740 -36.18 -5.71 27.95
C THR A 740 -36.44 -4.22 28.24
N PRO A 741 -36.65 -3.82 29.51
CA PRO A 741 -37.17 -2.49 29.88
C PRO A 741 -36.22 -1.30 29.63
N ASN A 742 -34.97 -1.51 29.18
CA ASN A 742 -34.09 -0.44 28.71
C ASN A 742 -34.17 -0.27 27.18
N LEU A 743 -34.25 -1.36 26.43
CA LEU A 743 -34.45 -1.35 24.98
C LEU A 743 -35.90 -0.96 24.61
N ASP A 744 -36.87 -1.35 25.43
CA ASP A 744 -38.26 -0.93 25.26
C ASP A 744 -38.38 0.60 25.42
N ARG A 745 -37.72 1.15 26.45
CA ARG A 745 -37.60 2.60 26.68
C ARG A 745 -36.80 3.30 25.58
N LEU A 746 -35.79 2.66 25.00
CA LEU A 746 -35.03 3.20 23.87
C LEU A 746 -35.94 3.34 22.62
N ALA A 747 -36.87 2.41 22.41
CA ALA A 747 -37.89 2.51 21.37
C ALA A 747 -38.95 3.58 21.67
N GLU A 748 -39.40 3.70 22.93
CA GLU A 748 -40.29 4.80 23.35
C GLU A 748 -39.65 6.18 23.16
N GLN A 749 -38.35 6.33 23.44
CA GLN A 749 -37.58 7.57 23.29
C GLN A 749 -37.15 7.87 21.85
N GLY A 750 -37.31 6.93 20.91
CA GLY A 750 -36.72 7.02 19.58
C GLY A 750 -37.64 6.52 18.47
N MET A 751 -37.02 5.96 17.43
CA MET A 751 -37.65 5.42 16.24
C MET A 751 -37.31 3.93 16.11
N ARG A 752 -38.32 3.08 15.97
CA ARG A 752 -38.18 1.62 15.83
C ARG A 752 -38.59 1.18 14.43
N PHE A 753 -37.72 0.43 13.75
CA PHE A 753 -38.02 -0.10 12.42
C PHE A 753 -38.56 -1.52 12.53
N SER A 754 -39.73 -1.80 11.95
CA SER A 754 -40.41 -3.10 12.01
C SER A 754 -40.04 -4.06 10.88
N ARG A 755 -39.08 -3.65 10.03
CA ARG A 755 -38.70 -4.32 8.76
C ARG A 755 -37.20 -4.08 8.43
N ALA A 756 -36.32 -4.35 9.41
CA ALA A 756 -34.87 -4.26 9.25
C ALA A 756 -34.24 -5.64 9.02
N TYR A 757 -33.40 -5.77 7.98
CA TYR A 757 -32.89 -7.06 7.52
C TYR A 757 -31.37 -7.09 7.32
N THR A 758 -30.82 -8.30 7.39
CA THR A 758 -29.39 -8.60 7.31
C THR A 758 -29.16 -10.03 6.77
N SER A 759 -27.90 -10.42 6.59
CA SER A 759 -27.53 -11.82 6.32
C SER A 759 -27.67 -12.69 7.58
N PRO A 760 -27.97 -13.99 7.46
CA PRO A 760 -28.36 -14.80 8.62
C PRO A 760 -27.18 -15.31 9.47
N VAL A 761 -25.97 -14.78 9.27
CA VAL A 761 -24.75 -15.11 10.03
C VAL A 761 -23.76 -13.94 10.10
N CYS A 762 -23.19 -13.75 11.29
CA CYS A 762 -22.24 -12.71 11.69
C CYS A 762 -21.21 -12.21 10.64
N THR A 763 -20.38 -13.07 10.01
CA THR A 763 -19.31 -12.59 9.10
C THR A 763 -19.87 -11.83 7.88
N PRO A 764 -20.77 -12.40 7.06
CA PRO A 764 -21.51 -11.64 6.05
C PRO A 764 -22.11 -10.35 6.57
N SER A 765 -22.89 -10.38 7.65
CA SER A 765 -23.58 -9.20 8.19
C SER A 765 -22.63 -8.05 8.55
N ARG A 766 -21.52 -8.38 9.23
CA ARG A 766 -20.49 -7.41 9.65
C ARG A 766 -19.75 -6.83 8.45
N MET A 767 -19.51 -7.62 7.41
CA MET A 767 -18.87 -7.14 6.18
C MET A 767 -19.82 -6.28 5.33
N SER A 768 -21.08 -6.69 5.15
CA SER A 768 -22.13 -5.90 4.50
C SER A 768 -22.32 -4.55 5.17
N LEU A 769 -22.38 -4.53 6.50
CA LEU A 769 -22.45 -3.31 7.31
C LEU A 769 -21.27 -2.38 7.02
N TYR A 770 -20.03 -2.85 7.20
CA TYR A 770 -18.84 -2.00 7.06
C TYR A 770 -18.61 -1.49 5.64
N THR A 771 -19.09 -2.19 4.60
CA THR A 771 -18.77 -1.91 3.18
C THR A 771 -19.94 -1.39 2.35
N GLY A 772 -21.19 -1.47 2.84
CA GLY A 772 -22.38 -1.06 2.08
C GLY A 772 -22.64 -1.92 0.84
N VAL A 773 -22.15 -3.16 0.82
CA VAL A 773 -22.17 -4.08 -0.33
C VAL A 773 -22.65 -5.47 0.08
N TYR A 774 -23.41 -6.16 -0.76
CA TYR A 774 -23.99 -7.48 -0.45
C TYR A 774 -22.97 -8.62 -0.41
N ALA A 775 -23.32 -9.67 0.35
CA ALA A 775 -22.48 -10.86 0.55
C ALA A 775 -22.08 -11.59 -0.74
N SER A 776 -22.93 -11.58 -1.77
CA SER A 776 -22.62 -12.15 -3.09
C SER A 776 -21.63 -11.31 -3.89
N ARG A 777 -21.51 -10.00 -3.63
CA ARG A 777 -20.56 -9.09 -4.29
C ARG A 777 -19.23 -9.00 -3.53
N HIS A 778 -19.24 -9.03 -2.19
CA HIS A 778 -18.02 -8.99 -1.38
C HIS A 778 -17.37 -10.36 -1.10
N GLY A 779 -18.00 -11.47 -1.47
CA GLY A 779 -17.41 -12.82 -1.46
C GLY A 779 -17.29 -13.50 -0.10
N TYR A 780 -17.24 -12.76 1.01
CA TYR A 780 -17.33 -13.29 2.38
C TYR A 780 -18.75 -13.82 2.71
N ASP A 781 -19.15 -14.91 2.06
CA ASP A 781 -20.50 -15.53 2.11
C ASP A 781 -20.74 -16.46 3.32
N ARG A 782 -19.73 -16.67 4.18
CA ARG A 782 -19.70 -17.69 5.24
C ARG A 782 -19.02 -17.16 6.49
N VAL A 783 -19.31 -17.79 7.64
CA VAL A 783 -18.61 -17.54 8.91
C VAL A 783 -17.11 -17.80 8.75
N LEU A 784 -16.29 -16.78 9.01
CA LEU A 784 -14.84 -16.90 8.85
C LEU A 784 -14.26 -17.87 9.90
N PRO A 785 -13.36 -18.81 9.52
CA PRO A 785 -12.79 -19.81 10.44
C PRO A 785 -11.70 -19.26 11.38
N VAL A 786 -11.75 -17.98 11.74
CA VAL A 786 -10.94 -17.41 12.85
C VAL A 786 -11.25 -18.09 14.18
N HIS A 787 -12.50 -18.55 14.33
CA HIS A 787 -12.97 -19.37 15.44
C HIS A 787 -12.37 -20.79 15.46
N GLN A 788 -11.49 -21.13 14.50
CA GLN A 788 -10.78 -22.41 14.35
C GLN A 788 -9.24 -22.22 14.32
N GLY A 789 -8.73 -21.03 14.65
CA GLY A 789 -7.29 -20.75 14.71
C GLY A 789 -6.63 -20.54 13.36
N THR A 790 -7.43 -20.36 12.30
CA THR A 790 -6.88 -20.12 10.95
C THR A 790 -6.38 -18.69 10.82
N LYS A 791 -5.28 -18.53 10.06
CA LYS A 791 -4.72 -17.21 9.69
C LYS A 791 -5.58 -16.44 8.67
N LYS A 792 -6.86 -16.80 8.46
CA LYS A 792 -7.74 -16.10 7.51
C LYS A 792 -8.23 -14.79 8.10
N ALA A 793 -8.32 -13.78 7.26
CA ALA A 793 -8.83 -12.45 7.57
C ALA A 793 -9.78 -11.97 6.46
N VAL A 794 -10.55 -10.93 6.75
CA VAL A 794 -11.17 -10.08 5.72
C VAL A 794 -10.10 -9.17 5.12
N ASP A 795 -10.16 -8.89 3.83
CA ASP A 795 -9.32 -7.85 3.23
C ASP A 795 -10.04 -6.50 3.26
N PHE A 796 -9.57 -5.63 4.15
CA PHE A 796 -9.93 -4.22 4.18
C PHE A 796 -8.92 -3.32 3.44
N ARG A 797 -7.73 -3.82 3.09
CA ARG A 797 -6.67 -2.99 2.47
C ARG A 797 -6.82 -2.88 0.95
N GLY A 798 -7.25 -3.95 0.28
CA GLY A 798 -7.44 -3.98 -1.16
C GLY A 798 -8.77 -3.38 -1.61
N ARG A 799 -9.83 -4.21 -1.66
CA ARG A 799 -11.01 -3.91 -2.51
C ARG A 799 -12.07 -3.00 -1.90
N TRP A 800 -12.20 -2.92 -0.58
CA TRP A 800 -13.38 -2.33 0.07
C TRP A 800 -13.01 -1.22 1.07
N THR A 801 -13.26 0.03 0.68
CA THR A 801 -13.28 1.16 1.64
C THR A 801 -14.45 1.00 2.59
N THR A 802 -14.21 1.17 3.89
CA THR A 802 -15.21 0.98 4.94
C THR A 802 -15.71 2.33 5.49
N TYR A 803 -16.97 2.41 5.93
CA TYR A 803 -17.48 3.68 6.50
C TYR A 803 -16.75 4.15 7.78
N PRO A 804 -16.25 3.28 8.68
CA PRO A 804 -15.43 3.74 9.81
C PRO A 804 -14.14 4.42 9.35
N ARG A 805 -13.53 3.97 8.23
CA ARG A 805 -12.37 4.65 7.64
C ARG A 805 -12.74 6.05 7.15
N LEU A 806 -13.90 6.21 6.52
CA LEU A 806 -14.39 7.51 6.06
C LEU A 806 -14.67 8.46 7.25
N LEU A 807 -15.33 7.98 8.32
CA LEU A 807 -15.53 8.76 9.55
C LEU A 807 -14.20 9.18 10.18
N ARG A 808 -13.24 8.25 10.29
CA ARG A 808 -11.89 8.51 10.79
C ARG A 808 -11.15 9.56 9.97
N GLN A 809 -11.28 9.51 8.63
CA GLN A 809 -10.71 10.51 7.72
C GLN A 809 -11.40 11.88 7.87
N ALA A 810 -12.68 11.91 8.27
CA ALA A 810 -13.43 13.11 8.63
C ALA A 810 -13.20 13.58 10.09
N GLY A 811 -12.20 13.05 10.80
CA GLY A 811 -11.81 13.52 12.14
C GLY A 811 -12.63 12.94 13.31
N TYR A 812 -13.39 11.87 13.09
CA TYR A 812 -14.01 11.13 14.20
C TYR A 812 -12.99 10.32 15.00
N GLN A 813 -13.07 10.35 16.33
CA GLN A 813 -12.45 9.33 17.18
C GLN A 813 -13.20 8.02 16.99
N THR A 814 -12.57 7.03 16.35
CA THR A 814 -13.22 5.76 16.00
C THR A 814 -12.81 4.62 16.93
N SER A 815 -13.78 3.87 17.49
CA SER A 815 -13.49 2.74 18.41
C SER A 815 -14.35 1.51 18.13
N VAL A 816 -13.78 0.31 18.31
CA VAL A 816 -14.52 -0.96 18.20
C VAL A 816 -14.30 -1.88 19.40
N THR A 817 -15.38 -2.42 19.95
CA THR A 817 -15.33 -3.23 21.17
C THR A 817 -16.10 -4.55 21.00
N GLY A 818 -15.64 -5.60 21.67
CA GLY A 818 -16.33 -6.90 21.75
C GLY A 818 -16.00 -7.88 20.62
N LYS A 819 -16.98 -8.56 20.03
CA LYS A 819 -16.73 -9.65 19.06
C LYS A 819 -16.19 -9.11 17.74
N TRP A 820 -14.95 -9.46 17.39
CA TRP A 820 -14.37 -9.02 16.10
C TRP A 820 -14.78 -9.89 14.92
N GLN A 821 -14.57 -11.21 14.99
CA GLN A 821 -15.05 -12.22 14.03
C GLN A 821 -14.51 -12.11 12.57
N LEU A 822 -13.78 -11.05 12.22
CA LEU A 822 -13.25 -10.80 10.87
C LEU A 822 -11.75 -11.08 10.70
N ALA A 823 -11.00 -11.20 11.80
CA ALA A 823 -9.64 -11.75 11.85
C ALA A 823 -9.38 -12.34 13.25
N ALA A 824 -8.29 -13.10 13.39
CA ALA A 824 -7.68 -13.40 14.69
C ALA A 824 -6.46 -12.49 14.86
N LEU A 825 -6.45 -11.65 15.91
CA LEU A 825 -5.50 -10.55 16.02
C LEU A 825 -4.07 -11.01 16.33
N GLU A 826 -3.84 -12.23 16.83
CA GLU A 826 -2.48 -12.77 16.97
C GLU A 826 -1.75 -12.98 15.62
N TYR A 827 -2.48 -13.00 14.50
CA TYR A 827 -1.91 -13.07 13.15
C TYR A 827 -2.07 -11.77 12.35
N HIS A 828 -3.02 -10.92 12.73
CA HIS A 828 -3.37 -9.68 12.03
C HIS A 828 -3.58 -8.54 13.04
N PRO A 829 -2.53 -8.09 13.75
CA PRO A 829 -2.67 -7.20 14.91
C PRO A 829 -3.26 -5.83 14.57
N LEU A 830 -3.09 -5.35 13.34
CA LEU A 830 -3.63 -4.06 12.87
C LEU A 830 -5.02 -4.17 12.20
N HIS A 831 -5.67 -5.33 12.21
CA HIS A 831 -6.90 -5.54 11.41
C HIS A 831 -8.07 -4.62 11.79
N CYS A 832 -8.15 -4.16 13.04
CA CYS A 832 -9.12 -3.15 13.46
C CYS A 832 -8.75 -1.75 12.93
N ARG A 833 -7.45 -1.39 12.92
CA ARG A 833 -6.93 -0.17 12.28
C ARG A 833 -7.20 -0.18 10.77
N ASP A 834 -6.98 -1.31 10.10
CA ASP A 834 -7.26 -1.48 8.67
C ASP A 834 -8.74 -1.26 8.35
N ALA A 835 -9.64 -1.75 9.21
CA ALA A 835 -11.08 -1.53 9.10
C ALA A 835 -11.52 -0.08 9.36
N GLY A 836 -10.60 0.78 9.83
CA GLY A 836 -10.84 2.20 10.07
C GLY A 836 -11.08 2.58 11.53
N PHE A 837 -10.60 1.82 12.51
CA PHE A 837 -10.72 2.14 13.95
C PHE A 837 -9.42 2.65 14.59
N ASP A 838 -9.50 3.69 15.41
CA ASP A 838 -8.38 4.27 16.17
C ASP A 838 -8.06 3.55 17.47
N SER A 839 -9.07 2.99 18.12
CA SER A 839 -8.90 2.14 19.30
C SER A 839 -9.77 0.88 19.20
N TRP A 840 -9.38 -0.17 19.92
CA TRP A 840 -10.18 -1.38 20.04
C TRP A 840 -9.98 -2.11 21.36
N CYS A 841 -11.03 -2.79 21.83
CA CYS A 841 -10.97 -3.79 22.91
C CYS A 841 -11.84 -4.99 22.54
N VAL A 842 -11.24 -6.03 21.95
CA VAL A 842 -11.99 -7.07 21.23
C VAL A 842 -11.61 -8.52 21.55
N TRP A 843 -12.54 -9.42 21.25
CA TRP A 843 -12.40 -10.88 21.35
C TRP A 843 -12.49 -11.57 19.99
N GLN A 844 -11.43 -12.31 19.65
CA GLN A 844 -11.35 -13.51 18.80
C GLN A 844 -9.87 -13.91 18.76
N ILE A 845 -9.38 -14.42 19.89
CA ILE A 845 -7.94 -14.56 20.18
C ILE A 845 -7.60 -16.01 20.50
N TRP A 846 -6.42 -16.45 20.06
CA TRP A 846 -5.83 -17.73 20.47
C TRP A 846 -4.60 -17.50 21.34
N ARG A 847 -4.46 -18.31 22.40
CA ARG A 847 -3.30 -18.33 23.29
C ARG A 847 -2.85 -19.78 23.42
N GLN A 848 -1.55 -20.03 23.20
CA GLN A 848 -0.95 -21.38 23.32
C GLN A 848 -1.69 -22.47 22.49
N GLY A 849 -2.12 -22.12 21.27
CA GLY A 849 -2.84 -23.03 20.38
C GLY A 849 -4.30 -23.33 20.77
N SER A 850 -4.86 -22.62 21.76
CA SER A 850 -6.25 -22.77 22.21
C SER A 850 -7.03 -21.45 22.10
N LYS A 851 -8.31 -21.54 21.74
CA LYS A 851 -9.22 -20.39 21.67
C LYS A 851 -9.53 -19.86 23.07
N THR A 852 -9.42 -18.55 23.28
CA THR A 852 -9.69 -17.94 24.59
C THR A 852 -11.19 -17.71 24.84
N THR A 853 -11.56 -17.51 26.11
CA THR A 853 -12.96 -17.24 26.52
C THR A 853 -13.31 -15.76 26.43
N ARG A 854 -14.62 -15.46 26.48
CA ARG A 854 -15.21 -14.12 26.36
C ARG A 854 -16.13 -13.70 27.51
N TYR A 855 -16.45 -14.61 28.43
CA TYR A 855 -17.50 -14.40 29.45
C TYR A 855 -16.91 -14.40 30.85
N TRP A 856 -16.45 -15.55 31.35
CA TRP A 856 -15.79 -15.67 32.65
C TRP A 856 -14.37 -16.16 32.42
N ASN A 857 -13.38 -15.51 33.03
CA ASN A 857 -12.00 -15.53 32.53
C ASN A 857 -11.92 -15.08 31.05
N PRO A 858 -12.37 -13.85 30.74
CA PRO A 858 -12.24 -13.28 29.40
C PRO A 858 -10.77 -12.99 29.07
N CYS A 859 -10.44 -13.04 27.79
CA CYS A 859 -9.16 -12.54 27.27
C CYS A 859 -9.45 -11.64 26.07
N PHE A 860 -9.12 -10.36 26.19
CA PHE A 860 -9.35 -9.35 25.16
C PHE A 860 -8.03 -8.73 24.73
N ASN A 861 -7.97 -8.35 23.45
CA ASN A 861 -6.89 -7.54 22.89
C ASN A 861 -7.38 -6.09 22.91
N GLN A 862 -6.74 -5.28 23.73
CA GLN A 862 -6.93 -3.84 23.74
C GLN A 862 -5.73 -3.19 23.04
N ASP A 863 -5.97 -2.51 21.92
CA ASP A 863 -4.98 -1.69 21.20
C ASP A 863 -3.65 -2.44 20.90
N GLY A 864 -3.73 -3.76 20.71
CA GLY A 864 -2.58 -4.66 20.50
C GLY A 864 -2.15 -5.45 21.74
N VAL A 865 -2.45 -4.97 22.95
CA VAL A 865 -2.07 -5.56 24.24
C VAL A 865 -3.12 -6.56 24.74
N ILE A 866 -2.69 -7.67 25.37
CA ILE A 866 -3.63 -8.62 26.01
C ILE A 866 -3.97 -8.14 27.44
N ARG A 867 -5.26 -7.95 27.69
CA ARG A 867 -5.81 -7.68 29.03
C ARG A 867 -5.85 -8.98 29.85
N ASP A 868 -4.79 -9.24 30.63
CA ASP A 868 -4.74 -10.33 31.62
C ASP A 868 -5.32 -9.92 32.99
N ASP A 869 -5.49 -8.62 33.23
CA ASP A 869 -5.98 -8.01 34.47
C ASP A 869 -7.51 -8.19 34.71
N ILE A 870 -8.23 -8.70 33.71
CA ILE A 870 -9.69 -8.85 33.71
C ILE A 870 -10.17 -10.29 33.96
N ALA A 871 -9.26 -11.20 34.35
CA ALA A 871 -9.50 -12.64 34.40
C ALA A 871 -10.56 -13.09 35.43
N ASP A 872 -10.88 -12.29 36.45
CA ASP A 872 -11.95 -12.56 37.42
C ASP A 872 -13.30 -11.91 37.04
N ARG A 873 -13.28 -10.94 36.12
CA ARG A 873 -14.47 -10.17 35.71
C ARG A 873 -15.35 -10.92 34.70
N PHE A 874 -16.56 -10.40 34.53
CA PHE A 874 -17.45 -10.77 33.43
C PHE A 874 -17.12 -9.92 32.20
N GLY A 875 -16.76 -10.56 31.09
CA GLY A 875 -16.31 -9.90 29.86
C GLY A 875 -17.27 -8.84 29.30
N PRO A 876 -18.59 -9.09 29.22
CA PRO A 876 -19.57 -8.08 28.83
C PRO A 876 -19.57 -6.80 29.69
N ASP A 877 -19.28 -6.89 30.99
CA ASP A 877 -19.13 -5.69 31.83
C ASP A 877 -17.87 -4.90 31.46
N VAL A 878 -16.73 -5.58 31.31
CA VAL A 878 -15.45 -4.97 30.93
C VAL A 878 -15.56 -4.20 29.61
N LEU A 879 -16.31 -4.74 28.66
CA LEU A 879 -16.51 -4.11 27.35
C LEU A 879 -17.51 -2.94 27.42
N ALA A 880 -18.55 -3.02 28.26
CA ALA A 880 -19.46 -1.90 28.50
C ALA A 880 -18.76 -0.75 29.25
N ASP A 881 -17.85 -1.07 30.18
CA ASP A 881 -16.99 -0.08 30.84
C ASP A 881 -16.07 0.60 29.81
N TYR A 882 -15.44 -0.16 28.92
CA TYR A 882 -14.61 0.39 27.83
C TYR A 882 -15.40 1.31 26.87
N VAL A 883 -16.65 0.99 26.53
CA VAL A 883 -17.53 1.90 25.77
C VAL A 883 -17.73 3.22 26.51
N ILE A 884 -18.00 3.14 27.81
CA ILE A 884 -18.22 4.31 28.68
C ILE A 884 -16.96 5.17 28.78
N ASP A 885 -15.78 4.56 28.94
CA ASP A 885 -14.52 5.27 29.06
C ASP A 885 -14.06 5.89 27.72
N GLN A 886 -14.35 5.25 26.58
CA GLN A 886 -14.15 5.87 25.26
C GLN A 886 -15.11 7.06 25.01
N MET A 887 -16.38 6.97 25.43
CA MET A 887 -17.31 8.12 25.36
C MET A 887 -16.82 9.29 26.23
N ARG A 888 -16.32 9.03 27.44
CA ARG A 888 -15.76 10.06 28.32
C ARG A 888 -14.55 10.74 27.68
N ALA A 889 -13.56 9.94 27.26
CA ALA A 889 -12.34 10.46 26.64
C ALA A 889 -12.63 11.35 25.42
N ALA A 890 -13.59 10.97 24.56
CA ALA A 890 -13.99 11.79 23.41
C ALA A 890 -14.68 13.10 23.81
N VAL A 891 -15.53 13.08 24.84
CA VAL A 891 -16.21 14.28 25.37
C VAL A 891 -15.21 15.23 26.04
N ASP A 892 -14.30 14.70 26.85
CA ASP A 892 -13.23 15.47 27.51
C ASP A 892 -12.27 16.09 26.47
N ALA A 893 -11.96 15.36 25.40
CA ALA A 893 -11.19 15.84 24.25
C ALA A 893 -11.98 16.73 23.27
N LYS A 894 -13.30 16.91 23.48
CA LYS A 894 -14.24 17.65 22.60
C LYS A 894 -14.28 17.17 21.15
N GLN A 895 -14.01 15.88 20.89
CA GLN A 895 -14.02 15.30 19.54
C GLN A 895 -15.31 14.52 19.25
N PRO A 896 -15.81 14.54 17.99
CA PRO A 896 -16.90 13.67 17.58
C PRO A 896 -16.45 12.22 17.61
N PHE A 897 -17.24 11.31 18.20
CA PHE A 897 -16.88 9.89 18.29
C PHE A 897 -17.77 8.98 17.45
N TYR A 898 -17.21 7.86 17.01
CA TYR A 898 -17.94 6.71 16.50
C TYR A 898 -17.49 5.45 17.26
N ILE A 899 -18.38 4.90 18.08
CA ILE A 899 -18.10 3.73 18.92
C ILE A 899 -19.01 2.57 18.48
N HIS A 900 -18.39 1.48 18.05
CA HIS A 900 -19.07 0.25 17.61
C HIS A 900 -18.89 -0.86 18.65
N HIS A 901 -19.90 -1.05 19.49
CA HIS A 901 -19.94 -2.11 20.49
C HIS A 901 -20.58 -3.38 19.92
N ASN A 902 -19.73 -4.28 19.39
CA ASN A 902 -20.08 -5.62 18.96
C ASN A 902 -20.32 -6.50 20.20
N MET A 903 -21.53 -6.46 20.76
CA MET A 903 -21.87 -7.12 22.02
C MET A 903 -21.53 -8.62 21.98
N LEU A 904 -21.14 -9.19 23.11
CA LEU A 904 -20.89 -10.64 23.23
C LEU A 904 -22.16 -11.44 23.55
N LEU A 905 -23.28 -10.76 23.83
CA LEU A 905 -24.54 -11.36 24.23
C LEU A 905 -25.58 -11.18 23.09
N PRO A 906 -26.57 -12.08 22.96
CA PRO A 906 -26.76 -13.31 23.74
C PRO A 906 -26.13 -14.61 23.17
N HIS A 907 -25.39 -14.57 22.05
CA HIS A 907 -24.81 -15.72 21.33
C HIS A 907 -24.29 -16.89 22.19
N TRP A 908 -24.52 -18.13 21.74
CA TRP A 908 -24.05 -19.37 22.38
C TRP A 908 -22.53 -19.38 22.70
N PRO A 909 -22.04 -19.93 23.84
CA PRO A 909 -22.74 -20.76 24.82
C PRO A 909 -23.61 -19.97 25.79
N ILE A 910 -24.74 -20.58 26.15
CA ILE A 910 -25.61 -20.11 27.23
C ILE A 910 -24.88 -20.28 28.57
N ILE A 911 -24.67 -19.19 29.30
CA ILE A 911 -23.88 -19.14 30.54
C ILE A 911 -24.62 -18.40 31.67
N GLN A 912 -24.20 -18.63 32.91
CA GLN A 912 -24.66 -17.83 34.05
C GLN A 912 -24.10 -16.42 33.94
N THR A 913 -24.97 -15.43 33.89
CA THR A 913 -24.64 -14.01 34.07
C THR A 913 -24.21 -13.72 35.52
N PRO A 914 -23.67 -12.53 35.83
CA PRO A 914 -23.41 -12.12 37.21
C PRO A 914 -24.67 -12.18 38.10
N HIS A 915 -25.85 -11.88 37.54
CA HIS A 915 -27.12 -12.00 38.26
C HIS A 915 -27.52 -13.47 38.52
N ASP A 916 -27.33 -14.37 37.54
CA ASP A 916 -27.60 -15.81 37.76
C ASP A 916 -26.67 -16.38 38.84
N LYS A 917 -25.38 -15.99 38.84
CA LYS A 917 -24.44 -16.39 39.89
C LYS A 917 -24.81 -15.84 41.27
N ALA A 918 -25.17 -14.55 41.35
CA ALA A 918 -25.53 -13.91 42.63
C ALA A 918 -26.83 -14.47 43.23
N SER A 919 -27.76 -14.92 42.38
CA SER A 919 -29.04 -15.53 42.79
C SER A 919 -29.04 -17.06 42.79
N ASN A 920 -27.92 -17.70 42.43
CA ASN A 920 -27.76 -19.14 42.21
C ASN A 920 -28.81 -19.75 41.25
N GLN A 921 -29.17 -19.02 40.21
CA GLN A 921 -30.04 -19.49 39.12
C GLN A 921 -29.25 -20.20 38.02
N ALA A 922 -29.94 -21.04 37.25
CA ALA A 922 -29.34 -21.75 36.11
C ALA A 922 -29.17 -20.80 34.91
N ALA A 923 -28.15 -21.05 34.09
CA ALA A 923 -27.91 -20.33 32.84
C ALA A 923 -29.14 -20.43 31.91
N SER A 924 -29.62 -19.30 31.39
CA SER A 924 -30.71 -19.26 30.42
C SER A 924 -30.52 -18.15 29.38
N LEU A 925 -31.11 -18.32 28.19
CA LEU A 925 -31.11 -17.28 27.15
C LEU A 925 -31.79 -15.99 27.66
N GLY A 926 -32.91 -16.13 28.37
CA GLY A 926 -33.63 -15.00 28.97
C GLY A 926 -32.79 -14.22 29.98
N SER A 927 -31.99 -14.91 30.80
CA SER A 927 -31.03 -14.27 31.72
C SER A 927 -29.99 -13.45 30.95
N MET A 928 -29.43 -14.02 29.87
CA MET A 928 -28.43 -13.34 29.03
C MET A 928 -29.00 -12.13 28.29
N ILE A 929 -30.26 -12.20 27.83
CA ILE A 929 -30.97 -11.08 27.20
C ILE A 929 -31.29 -9.98 28.23
N GLY A 930 -31.79 -10.34 29.42
CA GLY A 930 -32.05 -9.37 30.50
C GLY A 930 -30.78 -8.67 30.98
N TYR A 931 -29.65 -9.39 31.03
CA TYR A 931 -28.35 -8.79 31.38
C TYR A 931 -27.78 -7.92 30.24
N MET A 932 -28.02 -8.29 28.98
CA MET A 932 -27.70 -7.45 27.81
C MET A 932 -28.50 -6.14 27.85
N ASP A 933 -29.80 -6.19 28.11
CA ASP A 933 -30.68 -5.02 28.28
C ASP A 933 -30.18 -4.10 29.41
N GLN A 934 -29.77 -4.67 30.55
CA GLN A 934 -29.16 -3.93 31.66
C GLN A 934 -27.84 -3.24 31.27
N LEU A 935 -26.99 -3.88 30.46
CA LEU A 935 -25.75 -3.28 29.96
C LEU A 935 -26.05 -2.15 28.97
N CYS A 936 -27.01 -2.32 28.07
CA CYS A 936 -27.53 -1.24 27.22
C CYS A 936 -28.04 -0.08 28.09
N GLY A 937 -28.81 -0.36 29.14
CA GLY A 937 -29.27 0.62 30.11
C GLY A 937 -28.14 1.40 30.80
N ARG A 938 -27.04 0.72 31.17
CA ARG A 938 -25.85 1.36 31.77
C ARG A 938 -25.14 2.30 30.79
N ILE A 939 -25.00 1.90 29.52
CA ILE A 939 -24.37 2.72 28.48
C ILE A 939 -25.27 3.91 28.10
N LEU A 940 -26.58 3.69 27.93
CA LEU A 940 -27.57 4.75 27.63
C LEU A 940 -27.62 5.80 28.74
N ALA A 941 -27.60 5.37 30.01
CA ALA A 941 -27.58 6.27 31.14
C ALA A 941 -26.30 7.14 31.18
N GLU A 942 -25.16 6.65 30.67
CA GLU A 942 -23.94 7.45 30.54
C GLU A 942 -24.05 8.50 29.43
N VAL A 943 -24.64 8.18 28.27
CA VAL A 943 -24.94 9.16 27.20
C VAL A 943 -25.79 10.31 27.74
N ASP A 944 -26.77 9.98 28.60
CA ASP A 944 -27.64 10.95 29.24
C ASP A 944 -26.91 11.72 30.38
N ARG A 945 -26.04 11.06 31.15
CA ARG A 945 -25.21 11.66 32.23
C ARG A 945 -24.15 12.63 31.71
N LEU A 946 -23.59 12.37 30.54
CA LEU A 946 -22.62 13.24 29.87
C LEU A 946 -23.28 14.45 29.17
N GLY A 947 -24.61 14.54 29.15
CA GLY A 947 -25.35 15.66 28.52
C GLY A 947 -25.35 15.63 26.98
N ILE A 948 -24.73 14.63 26.35
CA ILE A 948 -24.53 14.55 24.89
C ILE A 948 -25.72 13.97 24.10
N ALA A 949 -26.82 13.62 24.77
CA ALA A 949 -27.94 12.87 24.17
C ALA A 949 -28.61 13.55 22.96
N GLU A 950 -28.51 14.88 22.82
CA GLU A 950 -29.02 15.62 21.65
C GLU A 950 -28.06 15.61 20.44
N ASN A 951 -26.76 15.40 20.67
CA ASN A 951 -25.79 15.26 19.58
C ASN A 951 -25.43 13.81 19.26
N THR A 952 -25.70 12.86 20.17
CA THR A 952 -25.38 11.43 19.96
C THR A 952 -26.52 10.67 19.28
N LEU A 953 -26.29 10.23 18.05
CA LEU A 953 -27.07 9.21 17.35
C LEU A 953 -26.77 7.84 17.97
N VAL A 954 -27.70 7.32 18.75
CA VAL A 954 -27.64 5.96 19.31
C VAL A 954 -28.41 5.00 18.41
N ILE A 955 -27.76 3.92 17.99
CA ILE A 955 -28.33 2.85 17.18
C ILE A 955 -28.21 1.55 17.98
N PHE A 956 -29.30 0.79 18.10
CA PHE A 956 -29.29 -0.58 18.61
C PHE A 956 -29.83 -1.54 17.55
N MET A 957 -29.09 -2.58 17.19
CA MET A 957 -29.57 -3.63 16.27
C MET A 957 -28.88 -4.99 16.46
N GLY A 958 -29.48 -6.07 15.94
CA GLY A 958 -28.87 -7.42 15.92
C GLY A 958 -28.02 -7.68 14.67
N ASP A 959 -27.07 -8.62 14.71
CA ASP A 959 -26.24 -8.98 13.55
C ASP A 959 -26.80 -10.11 12.67
N ASN A 960 -27.55 -11.03 13.27
CA ASN A 960 -28.38 -12.05 12.64
C ASN A 960 -29.51 -12.47 13.60
N GLY A 961 -30.54 -13.14 13.07
CA GLY A 961 -31.60 -13.73 13.89
C GLY A 961 -31.10 -14.76 14.91
N THR A 962 -31.94 -15.11 15.89
CA THR A 962 -31.55 -15.90 17.08
C THR A 962 -31.07 -17.32 16.74
N ASP A 963 -30.04 -17.80 17.43
CA ASP A 963 -29.45 -19.15 17.27
C ASP A 963 -30.38 -20.27 17.79
N GLU A 964 -30.89 -20.12 19.02
CA GLU A 964 -31.72 -21.13 19.66
C GLU A 964 -33.10 -21.24 18.99
N LYS A 965 -33.39 -22.42 18.44
CA LYS A 965 -34.59 -22.78 17.67
C LYS A 965 -35.86 -23.05 18.52
N ALA A 966 -35.83 -22.74 19.82
CA ALA A 966 -36.99 -22.82 20.70
C ALA A 966 -38.12 -21.89 20.19
N PRO A 967 -39.41 -22.28 20.31
CA PRO A 967 -40.52 -21.40 19.96
C PRO A 967 -40.66 -20.29 21.00
N ARG A 968 -40.73 -19.05 20.53
CA ARG A 968 -40.98 -17.85 21.32
C ARG A 968 -42.31 -17.22 20.92
N GLN A 969 -43.04 -16.67 21.89
CA GLN A 969 -44.33 -16.05 21.70
C GLN A 969 -44.17 -14.55 21.39
N THR A 970 -44.76 -14.13 20.27
CA THR A 970 -44.96 -12.71 19.96
C THR A 970 -46.43 -12.39 19.75
N ASP A 971 -46.80 -11.12 19.79
CA ASP A 971 -48.16 -10.64 19.43
C ASP A 971 -48.57 -11.02 18.00
N ALA A 972 -47.60 -11.23 17.09
CA ALA A 972 -47.83 -11.64 15.71
C ALA A 972 -47.90 -13.17 15.51
N GLY A 973 -47.44 -13.96 16.49
CA GLY A 973 -47.40 -15.42 16.42
C GLY A 973 -46.15 -16.05 17.03
N LEU A 974 -45.94 -17.34 16.77
CA LEU A 974 -44.77 -18.08 17.24
C LEU A 974 -43.58 -17.93 16.29
N VAL A 975 -42.44 -17.45 16.81
CA VAL A 975 -41.16 -17.39 16.09
C VAL A 975 -40.27 -18.53 16.59
N ARG A 976 -39.45 -19.11 15.70
CA ARG A 976 -38.37 -20.04 16.04
C ARG A 976 -37.10 -19.49 15.41
N GLY A 977 -36.14 -19.07 16.24
CA GLY A 977 -34.97 -18.29 15.82
C GLY A 977 -34.28 -18.86 14.58
N GLY A 978 -33.93 -18.02 13.61
CA GLY A 978 -33.55 -18.46 12.27
C GLY A 978 -32.06 -18.33 11.92
N LYS A 979 -31.12 -18.23 12.86
CA LYS A 979 -29.70 -18.14 12.49
C LYS A 979 -29.28 -19.23 11.48
N SER A 980 -28.50 -18.83 10.47
CA SER A 980 -28.15 -19.57 9.25
C SER A 980 -29.29 -19.85 8.25
N ASP A 981 -30.55 -19.61 8.60
CA ASP A 981 -31.70 -19.76 7.72
C ASP A 981 -31.96 -18.47 6.93
N LEU A 982 -32.01 -18.58 5.59
CA LEU A 982 -32.45 -17.50 4.70
C LEU A 982 -33.99 -17.45 4.66
N ASN A 983 -34.58 -17.05 5.80
CA ASN A 983 -36.01 -16.88 6.06
C ASN A 983 -36.22 -15.63 6.96
N ASP A 984 -37.45 -15.30 7.35
CA ASP A 984 -37.72 -14.14 8.22
C ASP A 984 -36.95 -14.21 9.55
N ALA A 985 -37.17 -15.27 10.33
CA ALA A 985 -36.57 -15.44 11.66
C ALA A 985 -35.03 -15.44 11.69
N GLY A 986 -34.36 -15.59 10.54
CA GLY A 986 -32.91 -15.56 10.40
C GLY A 986 -32.35 -14.26 9.85
N THR A 987 -33.10 -13.57 8.99
CA THR A 987 -32.67 -12.34 8.31
C THR A 987 -33.23 -11.07 8.95
N HIS A 988 -34.34 -11.14 9.68
CA HIS A 988 -34.99 -10.01 10.33
C HIS A 988 -34.42 -9.76 11.73
N ILE A 989 -33.98 -8.53 11.96
CA ILE A 989 -33.33 -8.09 13.21
C ILE A 989 -34.13 -6.95 13.86
N PRO A 990 -34.02 -6.76 15.19
CA PRO A 990 -34.46 -5.51 15.80
C PRO A 990 -33.53 -4.37 15.33
N MET A 991 -34.09 -3.17 15.16
CA MET A 991 -33.35 -1.94 14.85
C MET A 991 -34.07 -0.72 15.43
N ILE A 992 -33.42 -0.06 16.38
CA ILE A 992 -33.94 1.09 17.16
C ILE A 992 -32.93 2.23 17.08
N VAL A 993 -33.39 3.46 16.87
CA VAL A 993 -32.55 4.65 16.69
C VAL A 993 -33.05 5.80 17.57
N ARG A 994 -32.17 6.39 18.40
CA ARG A 994 -32.47 7.54 19.28
C ARG A 994 -31.46 8.65 19.04
N GLN A 995 -31.93 9.88 18.84
CA GLN A 995 -31.14 11.11 18.97
C GLN A 995 -32.08 12.17 19.53
N THR A 996 -31.82 12.63 20.75
CA THR A 996 -32.78 13.48 21.49
C THR A 996 -33.00 14.81 20.77
N GLY A 997 -34.24 15.28 20.70
CA GLY A 997 -34.61 16.51 19.98
C GLY A 997 -34.58 16.41 18.43
N LYS A 998 -33.69 15.59 17.85
CA LYS A 998 -33.49 15.46 16.40
C LYS A 998 -34.30 14.32 15.74
N ILE A 999 -34.57 13.23 16.47
CA ILE A 999 -35.41 12.10 16.02
C ILE A 999 -36.72 12.10 16.81
N ARG A 1000 -37.85 11.88 16.14
CA ARG A 1000 -39.17 11.86 16.78
C ARG A 1000 -39.36 10.57 17.60
N ALA A 1001 -39.53 10.74 18.91
CA ALA A 1001 -39.80 9.66 19.85
C ALA A 1001 -41.13 8.93 19.61
N GLY A 1002 -41.19 7.65 19.99
CA GLY A 1002 -42.37 6.79 19.93
C GLY A 1002 -42.83 6.40 18.52
N VAL A 1003 -41.97 6.53 17.51
CA VAL A 1003 -42.33 6.26 16.10
C VAL A 1003 -41.98 4.83 15.70
N VAL A 1004 -42.94 4.11 15.12
CA VAL A 1004 -42.69 2.83 14.44
C VAL A 1004 -42.69 3.07 12.92
N VAL A 1005 -41.69 2.54 12.22
CA VAL A 1005 -41.47 2.71 10.78
C VAL A 1005 -41.49 1.35 10.08
N ASP A 1006 -42.27 1.23 9.00
CA ASP A 1006 -42.44 0.01 8.19
C ASP A 1006 -41.67 0.04 6.85
N ASP A 1007 -40.75 0.98 6.70
CA ASP A 1007 -39.77 1.03 5.61
C ASP A 1007 -38.93 -0.25 5.58
N LEU A 1008 -38.65 -0.78 4.38
CA LEU A 1008 -37.65 -1.82 4.19
C LEU A 1008 -36.25 -1.22 4.37
N ILE A 1009 -35.50 -1.72 5.34
CA ILE A 1009 -34.11 -1.36 5.59
C ILE A 1009 -33.24 -2.61 5.49
N ASP A 1010 -32.11 -2.51 4.79
CA ASP A 1010 -31.05 -3.52 4.77
C ASP A 1010 -29.84 -3.05 5.59
N ILE A 1011 -28.96 -3.97 5.99
CA ILE A 1011 -27.77 -3.63 6.78
C ILE A 1011 -26.72 -2.86 5.96
N VAL A 1012 -26.75 -2.97 4.63
CA VAL A 1012 -25.90 -2.17 3.73
C VAL A 1012 -26.25 -0.67 3.72
N ASP A 1013 -27.45 -0.31 4.17
CA ASP A 1013 -28.01 1.06 4.17
C ASP A 1013 -27.27 1.97 5.15
N TRP A 1014 -26.74 1.38 6.22
CA TRP A 1014 -26.04 2.11 7.27
C TRP A 1014 -24.76 2.76 6.76
N TYR A 1015 -24.11 2.24 5.72
CA TYR A 1015 -22.93 2.88 5.13
C TYR A 1015 -23.25 4.28 4.58
N PRO A 1016 -24.12 4.46 3.56
CA PRO A 1016 -24.44 5.80 3.06
C PRO A 1016 -25.22 6.63 4.08
N THR A 1017 -26.07 6.02 4.92
CA THR A 1017 -26.82 6.73 5.96
C THR A 1017 -25.90 7.36 7.00
N ILE A 1018 -24.89 6.64 7.49
CA ILE A 1018 -23.91 7.18 8.46
C ILE A 1018 -23.04 8.26 7.82
N CYS A 1019 -22.64 8.09 6.55
CA CYS A 1019 -21.87 9.12 5.85
C CYS A 1019 -22.69 10.41 5.64
N GLU A 1020 -23.95 10.33 5.20
CA GLU A 1020 -24.83 11.51 5.05
C GLU A 1020 -25.06 12.22 6.40
N LEU A 1021 -25.31 11.47 7.48
CA LEU A 1021 -25.52 12.03 8.83
C LEU A 1021 -24.26 12.66 9.44
N ALA A 1022 -23.08 12.16 9.07
CA ALA A 1022 -21.78 12.69 9.49
C ALA A 1022 -21.27 13.85 8.61
N GLY A 1023 -21.94 14.14 7.49
CA GLY A 1023 -21.48 15.14 6.51
C GLY A 1023 -20.28 14.68 5.66
N VAL A 1024 -20.11 13.36 5.49
CA VAL A 1024 -18.96 12.75 4.81
C VAL A 1024 -19.33 12.31 3.40
N GLU A 1025 -18.55 12.77 2.41
CA GLU A 1025 -18.80 12.44 1.01
C GLU A 1025 -18.51 10.96 0.70
N LEU A 1026 -19.34 10.37 -0.17
CA LEU A 1026 -19.19 8.98 -0.61
C LEU A 1026 -18.20 8.89 -1.78
N PRO A 1027 -17.17 8.01 -1.72
CA PRO A 1027 -16.21 7.87 -2.81
C PRO A 1027 -16.88 7.49 -4.14
N VAL A 1028 -16.65 8.28 -5.18
CA VAL A 1028 -17.22 8.12 -6.54
C VAL A 1028 -16.95 6.72 -7.13
N THR A 1029 -15.87 6.05 -6.70
CA THR A 1029 -15.49 4.70 -7.11
C THR A 1029 -16.33 3.57 -6.48
N ASN A 1030 -17.13 3.85 -5.45
CA ASN A 1030 -17.82 2.82 -4.69
C ASN A 1030 -19.24 2.57 -5.23
N SER A 1031 -19.38 1.51 -6.02
CA SER A 1031 -20.71 0.95 -6.37
C SER A 1031 -21.32 0.23 -5.16
N LEU A 1032 -21.90 0.99 -4.23
CA LEU A 1032 -22.64 0.49 -3.07
C LEU A 1032 -23.94 -0.22 -3.49
N ASP A 1033 -24.40 -1.15 -2.65
CA ASP A 1033 -25.78 -1.65 -2.63
C ASP A 1033 -26.65 -0.89 -1.61
N GLY A 1034 -26.01 -0.14 -0.71
CA GLY A 1034 -26.64 0.76 0.25
C GLY A 1034 -27.37 1.93 -0.41
N VAL A 1035 -28.56 2.24 0.11
CA VAL A 1035 -29.33 3.46 -0.15
C VAL A 1035 -29.46 4.19 1.19
N SER A 1036 -29.29 5.51 1.21
CA SER A 1036 -29.41 6.28 2.46
C SER A 1036 -30.88 6.43 2.88
N PHE A 1037 -31.14 6.29 4.17
CA PHE A 1037 -32.41 6.67 4.80
C PHE A 1037 -32.23 7.77 5.85
N ALA A 1038 -31.12 8.54 5.83
CA ALA A 1038 -30.85 9.62 6.78
C ALA A 1038 -32.03 10.61 6.91
N ARG A 1039 -32.62 10.99 5.76
CA ARG A 1039 -33.82 11.85 5.70
C ARG A 1039 -35.02 11.27 6.46
N ARG A 1040 -35.17 9.95 6.51
CA ARG A 1040 -36.30 9.26 7.18
C ARG A 1040 -36.27 9.46 8.69
N LEU A 1041 -35.08 9.43 9.30
CA LEU A 1041 -34.88 9.63 10.74
C LEU A 1041 -35.39 11.00 11.21
N HIS A 1042 -35.26 12.02 10.36
CA HIS A 1042 -35.70 13.39 10.62
C HIS A 1042 -37.09 13.70 10.02
N GLY A 1043 -37.90 12.67 9.75
CA GLY A 1043 -39.31 12.82 9.35
C GLY A 1043 -39.57 13.00 7.86
N GLY A 1044 -38.58 12.76 7.00
CA GLY A 1044 -38.70 12.80 5.55
C GLY A 1044 -39.47 11.63 4.93
N GLU A 1045 -39.46 11.62 3.59
CA GLU A 1045 -40.11 10.62 2.74
C GLU A 1045 -39.59 9.19 2.98
N ARG A 1046 -40.36 8.19 2.55
CA ARG A 1046 -40.06 6.76 2.73
C ARG A 1046 -38.74 6.39 2.02
N SER A 1047 -38.01 5.44 2.61
CA SER A 1047 -36.91 4.73 1.91
C SER A 1047 -37.36 4.26 0.52
N GLU A 1048 -36.51 4.49 -0.49
CA GLU A 1048 -36.75 4.08 -1.88
C GLU A 1048 -36.64 2.56 -2.09
N ARG A 1049 -36.31 1.79 -1.04
CA ARG A 1049 -36.15 0.33 -1.14
C ARG A 1049 -37.46 -0.39 -1.46
N SER A 1050 -37.43 -1.09 -2.58
CA SER A 1050 -38.44 -2.09 -2.96
C SER A 1050 -38.11 -3.51 -2.49
N TRP A 1051 -36.88 -3.78 -2.03
CA TRP A 1051 -36.45 -5.10 -1.52
C TRP A 1051 -35.16 -5.01 -0.67
N VAL A 1052 -34.90 -6.11 0.05
CA VAL A 1052 -33.72 -6.38 0.91
C VAL A 1052 -33.12 -7.76 0.59
N SER A 1053 -31.86 -8.02 0.94
CA SER A 1053 -31.11 -9.24 0.58
C SER A 1053 -30.25 -9.83 1.72
N GLY A 1054 -30.57 -11.05 2.15
CA GLY A 1054 -29.68 -11.86 2.99
C GLY A 1054 -28.89 -12.87 2.17
N GLY A 1055 -27.61 -13.11 2.48
CA GLY A 1055 -26.76 -14.09 1.79
C GLY A 1055 -26.02 -15.05 2.72
N ILE A 1056 -26.00 -16.34 2.36
CA ILE A 1056 -25.13 -17.34 3.02
C ILE A 1056 -24.77 -18.48 2.07
N GLY A 1057 -23.51 -18.89 2.10
CA GLY A 1057 -23.05 -20.09 1.41
C GLY A 1057 -23.12 -20.03 -0.13
N GLY A 1058 -23.24 -18.83 -0.69
CA GLY A 1058 -23.36 -18.55 -2.11
C GLY A 1058 -24.79 -18.57 -2.63
N ASP A 1059 -25.79 -18.77 -1.77
CA ASP A 1059 -27.21 -18.55 -2.04
C ASP A 1059 -27.68 -17.25 -1.37
N ILE A 1060 -28.77 -16.67 -1.88
CA ILE A 1060 -29.36 -15.43 -1.34
C ILE A 1060 -30.88 -15.56 -1.21
N SER A 1061 -31.44 -14.80 -0.27
CA SER A 1061 -32.87 -14.55 -0.10
C SER A 1061 -33.16 -13.09 -0.38
N LEU A 1062 -33.90 -12.82 -1.46
CA LEU A 1062 -34.46 -11.49 -1.73
C LEU A 1062 -35.87 -11.41 -1.14
N PHE A 1063 -36.23 -10.30 -0.47
CA PHE A 1063 -37.56 -10.08 0.12
C PHE A 1063 -38.07 -8.68 -0.20
N ASP A 1064 -39.33 -8.56 -0.65
CA ASP A 1064 -39.93 -7.28 -1.12
C ASP A 1064 -40.99 -6.68 -0.16
N GLY A 1065 -41.04 -7.16 1.08
CA GLY A 1065 -42.06 -6.77 2.05
C GLY A 1065 -43.31 -7.65 2.05
N GLU A 1066 -43.48 -8.54 1.05
CA GLU A 1066 -44.59 -9.49 0.93
C GLU A 1066 -44.15 -10.86 0.39
N TRP A 1067 -43.27 -10.87 -0.61
CA TRP A 1067 -42.76 -12.08 -1.27
C TRP A 1067 -41.27 -12.27 -1.00
N ARG A 1068 -40.85 -13.53 -0.77
CA ARG A 1068 -39.44 -13.91 -0.62
C ARG A 1068 -39.03 -14.90 -1.73
N VAL A 1069 -37.85 -14.70 -2.32
CA VAL A 1069 -37.26 -15.56 -3.37
C VAL A 1069 -35.90 -16.07 -2.93
N ARG A 1070 -35.69 -17.39 -2.95
CA ARG A 1070 -34.38 -18.03 -2.79
C ARG A 1070 -33.74 -18.27 -4.16
N ALA A 1071 -32.66 -17.54 -4.46
CA ALA A 1071 -32.14 -17.43 -5.82
C ALA A 1071 -31.69 -18.77 -6.44
N ARG A 1072 -30.91 -19.60 -5.73
CA ARG A 1072 -30.39 -20.87 -6.30
C ARG A 1072 -31.45 -21.94 -6.54
N SER A 1073 -32.55 -21.91 -5.79
CA SER A 1073 -33.63 -22.90 -5.88
C SER A 1073 -34.86 -22.37 -6.62
N ASP A 1074 -34.83 -21.10 -7.02
CA ASP A 1074 -35.96 -20.33 -7.55
C ASP A 1074 -37.25 -20.45 -6.73
N ARG A 1075 -37.11 -20.73 -5.42
CA ARG A 1075 -38.21 -21.02 -4.51
C ARG A 1075 -38.84 -19.73 -4.04
N VAL A 1076 -40.13 -19.57 -4.33
CA VAL A 1076 -40.96 -18.46 -3.86
C VAL A 1076 -41.64 -18.84 -2.55
N THR A 1077 -41.73 -17.87 -1.65
CA THR A 1077 -42.37 -17.99 -0.35
C THR A 1077 -43.28 -16.78 -0.15
N ASP A 1078 -44.56 -17.04 0.15
CA ASP A 1078 -45.51 -16.03 0.62
C ASP A 1078 -45.15 -15.68 2.06
N ALA A 1079 -44.81 -14.42 2.28
CA ALA A 1079 -44.40 -13.85 3.55
C ALA A 1079 -45.29 -12.65 3.94
N ARG A 1080 -46.50 -12.56 3.37
CA ARG A 1080 -47.49 -11.49 3.66
C ARG A 1080 -48.03 -11.51 5.10
N ARG A 1081 -47.71 -12.55 5.88
CA ARG A 1081 -48.20 -12.77 7.26
C ARG A 1081 -47.08 -13.19 8.22
N LEU A 1082 -45.94 -12.49 8.18
CA LEU A 1082 -44.83 -12.68 9.12
C LEU A 1082 -45.34 -12.77 10.58
N PRO A 1083 -44.82 -13.70 11.40
CA PRO A 1083 -43.70 -14.62 11.13
C PRO A 1083 -44.06 -15.87 10.32
N SER A 1084 -45.31 -16.03 9.88
CA SER A 1084 -45.75 -17.19 9.08
C SER A 1084 -45.31 -17.03 7.63
N GLU A 1085 -44.38 -17.89 7.20
CA GLU A 1085 -43.89 -17.99 5.82
C GLU A 1085 -44.31 -19.34 5.21
N ALA A 1086 -44.90 -19.32 4.01
CA ALA A 1086 -45.37 -20.53 3.30
C ALA A 1086 -44.73 -20.64 1.91
N ILE A 1087 -44.29 -21.84 1.51
CA ILE A 1087 -43.82 -22.07 0.13
C ILE A 1087 -45.03 -21.97 -0.82
N ALA A 1088 -44.93 -21.13 -1.84
CA ALA A 1088 -46.02 -20.94 -2.79
C ALA A 1088 -45.90 -21.94 -3.95
N GLU A 1089 -46.75 -22.96 -3.95
CA GLU A 1089 -46.83 -23.96 -5.03
C GLU A 1089 -47.38 -23.37 -6.33
N THR A 1090 -48.25 -22.36 -6.22
CA THR A 1090 -48.75 -21.53 -7.33
C THR A 1090 -48.69 -20.05 -6.94
N ILE A 1091 -48.58 -19.17 -7.94
CA ILE A 1091 -48.63 -17.72 -7.79
C ILE A 1091 -49.92 -17.23 -8.46
N ALA A 1092 -50.64 -16.31 -7.82
CA ALA A 1092 -51.83 -15.70 -8.40
C ALA A 1092 -51.46 -14.81 -9.61
N GLU A 1093 -52.38 -14.66 -10.57
CA GLU A 1093 -52.14 -13.87 -11.78
C GLU A 1093 -51.79 -12.41 -11.47
N GLU A 1094 -52.39 -11.84 -10.42
CA GLU A 1094 -52.09 -10.49 -9.89
C GLU A 1094 -50.69 -10.35 -9.25
N ASP A 1095 -50.13 -11.43 -8.70
CA ASP A 1095 -48.80 -11.46 -8.07
C ASP A 1095 -47.68 -11.86 -9.06
N ALA A 1096 -48.04 -12.52 -10.17
CA ALA A 1096 -47.10 -13.17 -11.10
C ALA A 1096 -46.02 -12.21 -11.63
N ASP A 1097 -46.43 -10.98 -11.95
CA ASP A 1097 -45.58 -9.93 -12.50
C ASP A 1097 -44.57 -9.38 -11.48
N ARG A 1098 -45.00 -9.26 -10.22
CA ARG A 1098 -44.17 -8.84 -9.08
C ARG A 1098 -43.14 -9.91 -8.73
N VAL A 1099 -43.59 -11.15 -8.56
CA VAL A 1099 -42.74 -12.32 -8.30
C VAL A 1099 -41.78 -12.57 -9.47
N GLY A 1100 -42.19 -12.33 -10.71
CA GLY A 1100 -41.35 -12.40 -11.90
C GLY A 1100 -40.18 -11.41 -11.88
N ARG A 1101 -40.46 -10.13 -11.56
CA ARG A 1101 -39.40 -9.11 -11.35
C ARG A 1101 -38.47 -9.49 -10.20
N LEU A 1102 -39.02 -9.88 -9.05
CA LEU A 1102 -38.24 -10.24 -7.88
C LEU A 1102 -37.32 -11.45 -8.14
N ARG A 1103 -37.79 -12.44 -8.91
CA ARG A 1103 -36.97 -13.57 -9.39
C ARG A 1103 -35.84 -13.13 -10.32
N ALA A 1104 -36.10 -12.21 -11.25
CA ALA A 1104 -35.07 -11.68 -12.13
C ALA A 1104 -33.96 -10.97 -11.33
N THR A 1105 -34.33 -10.10 -10.39
CA THR A 1105 -33.40 -9.41 -9.50
C THR A 1105 -32.62 -10.37 -8.60
N ALA A 1106 -33.28 -11.39 -8.04
CA ALA A 1106 -32.62 -12.41 -7.22
C ALA A 1106 -31.59 -13.23 -8.02
N ARG A 1107 -31.84 -13.47 -9.32
CA ARG A 1107 -30.88 -14.13 -10.22
C ARG A 1107 -29.71 -13.22 -10.60
N SER A 1108 -29.95 -11.92 -10.86
CA SER A 1108 -28.87 -10.98 -11.22
C SER A 1108 -27.93 -10.61 -10.05
N LEU A 1109 -28.34 -10.89 -8.80
CA LEU A 1109 -27.53 -10.68 -7.61
C LEU A 1109 -26.68 -11.92 -7.21
N LEU A 1110 -26.78 -13.03 -7.94
CA LEU A 1110 -25.83 -14.14 -7.82
C LEU A 1110 -24.51 -13.80 -8.53
N PRO A 1111 -23.36 -14.33 -8.06
CA PRO A 1111 -22.11 -14.21 -8.79
C PRO A 1111 -22.21 -14.87 -10.18
N SER A 1112 -21.63 -14.24 -11.19
CA SER A 1112 -21.35 -14.90 -12.47
C SER A 1112 -20.45 -16.12 -12.25
N GLN A 1113 -20.81 -17.25 -12.87
CA GLN A 1113 -20.03 -18.49 -12.84
C GLN A 1113 -18.83 -18.44 -13.79
#